data_AF-A0A930W022-F1
#
_entry.id   AF-A0A930W022-F1
#
_cell.length_a   1.000
_cell.length_b   1.000
_cell.length_c   1.000
_cell.angle_alpha   90.00
_cell.angle_beta   90.00
_cell.angle_gamma   90.00
#
_symmetry.space_group_name_H-M   'P 1'
#
loop_
_entity.id
_entity.type
_entity.pdbx_description
1 polymer ?
#
loop_
_entity_poly.entity_id
_entity_poly.type
_entity_poly.pdbx_seq_one_letter_code
_entity_poly.pdbx_strand_id
1 'polypeptide(L)'
;EVWEDASNKVAYGTPREYLSGNEMDSAMNYPLRSTMLDFLTGAADGALTVRRMASQIENYPKENLYAMMNLISSHDVQRAITILGDVPYYEGMPAIEQSRVRMTLDQAMLGIRRLIMATLWQMTYPGVPSVYYGDEIGMQGFKDPFNRRPYDWEHGNLEIRDWVTRFIAVRNGNDALRTGDILPLYGAGDVIAYARTIRSGYDVFNEEKEPGIFVVAFNRSRTETLTVDLDVSDFACGVFEDVFKPSRTYEVERGHLRVRIPPLFGLLLRERQEEQRYERKAGILLHPTSLPSKYGVGDFGKEAYRFVDFLADAGQKVWQILPLSPVGSSYSPYQSISAFAGNFMLIDPEPLAARGWLKEKDLFLPYEANSGFINFDRVRTFKKEILEKAFRAFRAQGAADADYRAFCEKEAYWLEDYALFHAAKKEYGGAAWTEWDAAIKRRDPDALRSLRERQRDAMELDYFKQYVFHTQWNRLHDYARAKGIEILGDMPIFIAQDSADVWAHQHLFDLNEDGTPHTVAGVPPDYFAVNGQLWGNPQYNWDAMAAEKYAWWKRRFRKLREQVDIIRIDHFRGFESYWSVDGKAETALNGTWLKGPGKAFFDAIESDLGKLNVVAEDLGIITPDVERLRDDCGFPGMRIVQFLIAGNSSGRIGFTAPENSIVYTGTHDNNTTVGWYSRDIDEVLRESLANLVGTTSDRPRTICQRLIKAAYASRARMAIIPMQDILGLDERARMNTPGTVGLNWRWCLKKDYLLEIDPQKLKALCVRYRR
;
A
#
# COMPACT_ATOMS: atom_id res chain seq x y z
N GLU A 1 1.05 -43.20 -20.66
CA GLU A 1 0.17 -43.00 -19.49
C GLU A 1 0.89 -43.47 -18.23
N VAL A 2 0.83 -42.68 -17.16
CA VAL A 2 1.34 -43.05 -15.83
C VAL A 2 0.16 -42.93 -14.87
N TRP A 3 -0.18 -44.02 -14.18
CA TRP A 3 -1.38 -44.11 -13.34
C TRP A 3 -1.16 -43.55 -11.93
N GLU A 4 0.08 -43.59 -11.48
CA GLU A 4 0.56 -43.04 -10.22
C GLU A 4 1.11 -41.62 -10.40
N ASP A 5 1.62 -41.05 -9.32
CA ASP A 5 2.32 -39.77 -9.37
C ASP A 5 3.63 -39.90 -10.17
N ALA A 6 3.66 -39.32 -11.38
CA ALA A 6 4.80 -39.38 -12.29
C ALA A 6 6.06 -38.67 -11.74
N SER A 7 5.90 -37.72 -10.81
CA SER A 7 7.01 -36.93 -10.25
C SER A 7 7.92 -37.75 -9.32
N ASN A 8 7.42 -38.84 -8.74
CA ASN A 8 8.13 -39.64 -7.74
C ASN A 8 7.97 -41.15 -7.95
N LYS A 9 7.51 -41.56 -9.14
CA LYS A 9 7.25 -42.97 -9.44
C LYS A 9 8.52 -43.80 -9.34
N VAL A 10 8.46 -44.87 -8.55
CA VAL A 10 9.47 -45.94 -8.52
C VAL A 10 8.91 -47.13 -9.28
N ALA A 11 9.64 -47.61 -10.30
CA ALA A 11 9.27 -48.81 -11.03
C ALA A 11 10.46 -49.77 -11.15
N TYR A 12 10.26 -51.00 -10.67
CA TYR A 12 11.30 -52.03 -10.51
C TYR A 12 12.46 -51.61 -9.60
N GLY A 13 12.15 -50.88 -8.51
CA GLY A 13 13.14 -50.41 -7.53
C GLY A 13 13.95 -49.18 -7.96
N THR A 14 13.69 -48.64 -9.14
CA THR A 14 14.38 -47.44 -9.67
C THR A 14 13.41 -46.25 -9.76
N PRO A 15 13.77 -45.08 -9.19
CA PRO A 15 13.05 -43.84 -9.44
C PRO A 15 13.03 -43.53 -10.94
N ARG A 16 11.89 -43.08 -11.45
CA ARG A 16 11.74 -42.69 -12.84
C ARG A 16 11.93 -41.18 -12.98
N GLU A 17 12.59 -40.80 -14.06
CA GLU A 17 12.96 -39.40 -14.33
C GLU A 17 12.01 -38.77 -15.38
N TYR A 18 10.73 -39.16 -15.34
CA TYR A 18 9.74 -38.80 -16.38
C TYR A 18 9.69 -37.29 -16.65
N LEU A 19 9.82 -36.48 -15.59
CA LEU A 19 9.69 -35.02 -15.63
C LEU A 19 11.04 -34.29 -15.58
N SER A 20 12.16 -35.00 -15.76
CA SER A 20 13.51 -34.41 -15.82
C SER A 20 13.89 -33.86 -17.20
N GLY A 21 12.91 -33.75 -18.12
CA GLY A 21 13.07 -33.12 -19.44
C GLY A 21 13.49 -34.02 -20.60
N ASN A 22 13.77 -35.31 -20.35
CA ASN A 22 14.23 -36.24 -21.39
C ASN A 22 13.21 -37.33 -21.79
N GLU A 23 12.08 -37.45 -21.09
CA GLU A 23 11.12 -38.54 -21.28
C GLU A 23 9.69 -38.07 -21.62
N MET A 24 9.05 -37.31 -20.73
CA MET A 24 7.66 -36.87 -20.92
C MET A 24 7.50 -35.37 -20.68
N ASP A 25 6.82 -34.69 -21.61
CA ASP A 25 6.40 -33.30 -21.42
C ASP A 25 5.20 -33.20 -20.45
N SER A 26 4.38 -34.25 -20.37
CA SER A 26 3.15 -34.28 -19.58
C SER A 26 2.68 -35.71 -19.28
N ALA A 27 1.76 -35.86 -18.31
CA ALA A 27 1.11 -37.11 -17.95
C ALA A 27 -0.42 -36.97 -17.87
N MET A 28 -1.13 -38.10 -18.00
CA MET A 28 -2.55 -38.19 -17.63
C MET A 28 -2.67 -38.00 -16.12
N ASN A 29 -3.47 -37.04 -15.69
CA ASN A 29 -3.54 -36.63 -14.28
C ASN A 29 -4.46 -37.56 -13.45
N TYR A 30 -4.12 -38.85 -13.42
CA TYR A 30 -4.79 -39.83 -12.57
C TYR A 30 -4.71 -39.51 -11.06
N PRO A 31 -3.65 -38.88 -10.52
CA PRO A 31 -3.64 -38.39 -9.15
C PRO A 31 -4.76 -37.37 -8.84
N LEU A 32 -4.98 -36.39 -9.74
CA LEU A 32 -6.10 -35.44 -9.61
C LEU A 32 -7.44 -36.15 -9.73
N ARG A 33 -7.58 -37.09 -10.68
CA ARG A 33 -8.80 -37.89 -10.85
C ARG A 33 -9.17 -38.60 -9.54
N SER A 34 -8.23 -39.35 -8.96
CA SER A 34 -8.47 -40.07 -7.69
C SER A 34 -8.81 -39.11 -6.56
N THR A 35 -8.10 -37.98 -6.48
CA THR A 35 -8.38 -36.93 -5.47
C THR A 35 -9.79 -36.36 -5.61
N MET A 36 -10.23 -36.03 -6.83
CA MET A 36 -11.59 -35.53 -7.10
C MET A 36 -12.65 -36.58 -6.74
N LEU A 37 -12.48 -37.83 -7.17
CA LEU A 37 -13.47 -38.89 -6.92
C LEU A 37 -13.54 -39.24 -5.44
N ASP A 38 -12.40 -39.36 -4.75
CA ASP A 38 -12.38 -39.68 -3.32
C ASP A 38 -13.08 -38.59 -2.51
N PHE A 39 -12.84 -37.31 -2.83
CA PHE A 39 -13.57 -36.22 -2.21
C PHE A 39 -15.07 -36.33 -2.51
N LEU A 40 -15.47 -36.32 -3.78
CA LEU A 40 -16.89 -36.26 -4.16
C LEU A 40 -17.70 -37.46 -3.65
N THR A 41 -17.11 -38.65 -3.62
CA THR A 41 -17.74 -39.88 -3.10
C THR A 41 -17.70 -39.97 -1.57
N GLY A 42 -16.75 -39.30 -0.93
CA GLY A 42 -16.57 -39.23 0.52
C GLY A 42 -15.56 -40.20 1.11
N ALA A 43 -14.71 -40.79 0.27
CA ALA A 43 -13.53 -41.55 0.69
C ALA A 43 -12.41 -40.65 1.26
N ALA A 44 -12.40 -39.36 0.92
CA ALA A 44 -11.51 -38.36 1.49
C ALA A 44 -12.30 -37.13 1.98
N ASP A 45 -11.84 -36.54 3.08
CA ASP A 45 -12.35 -35.26 3.57
C ASP A 45 -11.62 -34.08 2.90
N GLY A 46 -12.08 -32.86 3.16
CA GLY A 46 -11.49 -31.65 2.59
C GLY A 46 -10.02 -31.44 2.97
N ALA A 47 -9.61 -31.83 4.18
CA ALA A 47 -8.25 -31.65 4.66
C ALA A 47 -7.26 -32.59 3.95
N LEU A 48 -7.59 -33.86 3.78
CA LEU A 48 -6.78 -34.79 2.99
C LEU A 48 -6.76 -34.38 1.51
N THR A 49 -7.88 -33.92 0.99
CA THR A 49 -8.01 -33.48 -0.40
C THR A 49 -7.08 -32.31 -0.72
N VAL A 50 -7.10 -31.25 0.10
CA VAL A 50 -6.21 -30.10 -0.09
C VAL A 50 -4.74 -30.47 0.09
N ARG A 51 -4.39 -31.37 1.01
CA ARG A 51 -3.02 -31.88 1.13
C ARG A 51 -2.55 -32.59 -0.14
N ARG A 52 -3.39 -33.45 -0.74
CA ARG A 52 -3.06 -34.10 -2.02
C ARG A 52 -2.90 -33.10 -3.17
N MET A 53 -3.74 -32.06 -3.20
CA MET A 53 -3.58 -30.96 -4.17
C MET A 53 -2.26 -30.22 -3.96
N ALA A 54 -1.90 -29.89 -2.72
CA ALA A 54 -0.64 -29.22 -2.39
C ALA A 54 0.57 -30.07 -2.79
N SER A 55 0.57 -31.38 -2.47
CA SER A 55 1.64 -32.30 -2.89
C SER A 55 1.80 -32.34 -4.40
N GLN A 56 0.71 -32.32 -5.17
CA GLN A 56 0.79 -32.25 -6.63
C GLN A 56 1.37 -30.92 -7.12
N ILE A 57 1.00 -29.80 -6.50
CA ILE A 57 1.54 -28.48 -6.86
C ILE A 57 3.04 -28.40 -6.55
N GLU A 58 3.48 -28.98 -5.44
CA GLU A 58 4.87 -28.97 -4.98
C GLU A 58 5.76 -29.94 -5.79
N ASN A 59 5.26 -31.14 -6.10
CA ASN A 59 6.09 -32.18 -6.71
C ASN A 59 6.33 -31.95 -8.22
N TYR A 60 5.40 -31.30 -8.92
CA TYR A 60 5.48 -31.15 -10.37
C TYR A 60 6.15 -29.82 -10.72
N PRO A 61 7.15 -29.82 -11.64
CA PRO A 61 7.58 -28.58 -12.24
C PRO A 61 6.38 -27.86 -12.86
N LYS A 62 6.37 -26.54 -12.74
CA LYS A 62 5.25 -25.68 -13.14
C LYS A 62 4.80 -25.94 -14.58
N GLU A 63 5.73 -26.05 -15.52
CA GLU A 63 5.47 -26.32 -16.93
C GLU A 63 4.73 -27.65 -17.10
N ASN A 64 5.12 -28.70 -16.37
CA ASN A 64 4.45 -30.00 -16.40
C ASN A 64 3.06 -29.94 -15.75
N LEU A 65 2.91 -29.29 -14.58
CA LEU A 65 1.63 -29.14 -13.89
C LEU A 65 0.56 -28.53 -14.79
N TYR A 66 0.91 -27.50 -15.56
CA TYR A 66 -0.01 -26.81 -16.48
C TYR A 66 -0.19 -27.52 -17.83
N ALA A 67 0.69 -28.46 -18.16
CA ALA A 67 0.54 -29.34 -19.33
C ALA A 67 -0.23 -30.64 -19.02
N MET A 68 -0.43 -31.00 -17.75
CA MET A 68 -1.08 -32.25 -17.34
C MET A 68 -2.48 -32.43 -17.92
N MET A 69 -2.79 -33.63 -18.40
CA MET A 69 -4.10 -33.96 -18.98
C MET A 69 -5.09 -34.32 -17.86
N ASN A 70 -5.89 -33.34 -17.44
CA ASN A 70 -6.86 -33.49 -16.36
C ASN A 70 -8.08 -34.28 -16.83
N LEU A 71 -8.23 -35.51 -16.34
CA LEU A 71 -9.31 -36.41 -16.72
C LEU A 71 -10.25 -36.73 -15.55
N ILE A 72 -11.50 -37.09 -15.88
CA ILE A 72 -12.48 -37.65 -14.93
C ILE A 72 -12.77 -39.12 -15.29
N SER A 73 -12.97 -39.40 -16.58
CA SER A 73 -12.97 -40.76 -17.14
C SER A 73 -11.89 -40.93 -18.21
N SER A 74 -11.65 -42.18 -18.58
CA SER A 74 -10.88 -42.59 -19.75
C SER A 74 -11.41 -43.93 -20.26
N HIS A 75 -10.80 -44.41 -21.33
CA HIS A 75 -11.11 -45.72 -21.91
C HIS A 75 -10.64 -46.90 -21.05
N ASP A 76 -9.83 -46.66 -20.01
CA ASP A 76 -9.29 -47.71 -19.12
C ASP A 76 -9.98 -47.75 -17.74
N VAL A 77 -10.83 -46.76 -17.42
CA VAL A 77 -11.55 -46.68 -16.15
C VAL A 77 -13.06 -46.69 -16.36
N GLN A 78 -13.81 -46.98 -15.30
CA GLN A 78 -15.28 -46.87 -15.34
C GLN A 78 -15.71 -45.44 -15.67
N ARG A 79 -16.87 -45.30 -16.31
CA ARG A 79 -17.49 -44.00 -16.58
C ARG A 79 -17.69 -43.23 -15.27
N ALA A 80 -17.33 -41.96 -15.26
CA ALA A 80 -17.36 -41.12 -14.08
C ALA A 80 -18.74 -41.10 -13.40
N ILE A 81 -19.82 -40.95 -14.18
CA ILE A 81 -21.17 -40.87 -13.61
C ILE A 81 -21.58 -42.15 -12.87
N THR A 82 -21.07 -43.32 -13.30
CA THR A 82 -21.33 -44.61 -12.65
C THR A 82 -20.64 -44.68 -11.29
N ILE A 83 -19.42 -44.17 -11.16
CA ILE A 83 -18.72 -44.08 -9.88
C ILE A 83 -19.41 -43.03 -8.98
N LEU A 84 -19.66 -41.84 -9.52
CA LEU A 84 -20.19 -40.70 -8.78
C LEU A 84 -21.65 -40.88 -8.32
N GLY A 85 -22.41 -41.71 -9.02
CA GLY A 85 -23.75 -42.14 -8.62
C GLY A 85 -23.76 -43.26 -7.57
N ASP A 86 -22.60 -43.67 -7.04
CA ASP A 86 -22.44 -44.80 -6.12
C ASP A 86 -23.08 -46.10 -6.65
N VAL A 87 -22.88 -46.40 -7.93
CA VAL A 87 -23.34 -47.67 -8.50
C VAL A 87 -22.46 -48.80 -7.95
N PRO A 88 -23.04 -49.84 -7.32
CA PRO A 88 -22.26 -50.94 -6.76
C PRO A 88 -21.36 -51.60 -7.80
N TYR A 89 -20.10 -51.77 -7.43
CA TYR A 89 -19.10 -52.49 -8.20
C TYR A 89 -18.18 -53.25 -7.24
N TYR A 90 -17.81 -54.47 -7.63
CA TYR A 90 -16.82 -55.28 -6.93
C TYR A 90 -15.77 -55.78 -7.91
N GLU A 91 -14.58 -56.03 -7.41
CA GLU A 91 -13.49 -56.55 -8.24
C GLU A 91 -13.87 -57.93 -8.80
N GLY A 92 -13.76 -58.09 -10.13
CA GLY A 92 -14.17 -59.31 -10.81
C GLY A 92 -15.65 -59.42 -11.18
N MET A 93 -16.46 -58.35 -11.02
CA MET A 93 -17.87 -58.33 -11.43
C MET A 93 -18.05 -58.84 -12.87
N PRO A 94 -18.87 -59.88 -13.14
CA PRO A 94 -19.01 -60.44 -14.47
C PRO A 94 -19.53 -59.44 -15.50
N ALA A 95 -19.03 -59.51 -16.75
CA ALA A 95 -19.45 -58.60 -17.82
C ALA A 95 -20.97 -58.66 -18.08
N ILE A 96 -21.61 -59.82 -17.92
CA ILE A 96 -23.07 -59.94 -18.10
C ILE A 96 -23.84 -59.18 -17.03
N GLU A 97 -23.33 -59.15 -15.80
CA GLU A 97 -23.92 -58.40 -14.70
C GLU A 97 -23.74 -56.90 -14.96
N GLN A 98 -22.51 -56.49 -15.26
CA GLN A 98 -22.17 -55.11 -15.64
C GLN A 98 -23.06 -54.59 -16.79
N SER A 99 -23.37 -55.44 -17.78
CA SER A 99 -24.20 -55.07 -18.93
C SER A 99 -25.67 -54.78 -18.57
N ARG A 100 -26.17 -55.36 -17.48
CA ARG A 100 -27.59 -55.31 -17.06
C ARG A 100 -27.87 -54.21 -16.03
N VAL A 101 -26.87 -53.83 -15.23
CA VAL A 101 -27.03 -52.76 -14.24
C VAL A 101 -27.39 -51.45 -14.92
N ARG A 102 -28.36 -50.75 -14.34
CA ARG A 102 -28.76 -49.40 -14.70
C ARG A 102 -28.86 -48.59 -13.40
N MET A 103 -28.43 -47.33 -13.43
CA MET A 103 -28.61 -46.42 -12.30
C MET A 103 -30.08 -46.30 -11.93
N THR A 104 -30.38 -46.29 -10.63
CA THR A 104 -31.67 -45.82 -10.13
C THR A 104 -31.79 -44.31 -10.35
N LEU A 105 -33.01 -43.76 -10.20
CA LEU A 105 -33.24 -42.33 -10.35
C LEU A 105 -32.42 -41.51 -9.33
N ASP A 106 -32.33 -41.97 -8.08
CA ASP A 106 -31.52 -41.33 -7.03
C ASP A 106 -30.02 -41.37 -7.36
N GLN A 107 -29.52 -42.52 -7.84
CA GLN A 107 -28.13 -42.67 -8.27
C GLN A 107 -27.82 -41.76 -9.46
N ALA A 108 -28.73 -41.66 -10.42
CA ALA A 108 -28.59 -40.79 -11.58
C ALA A 108 -28.56 -39.31 -11.15
N MET A 109 -29.48 -38.87 -10.29
CA MET A 109 -29.51 -37.49 -9.78
C MET A 109 -28.24 -37.13 -8.99
N LEU A 110 -27.78 -38.04 -8.11
CA LEU A 110 -26.54 -37.88 -7.37
C LEU A 110 -25.32 -37.82 -8.30
N GLY A 111 -25.26 -38.74 -9.26
CA GLY A 111 -24.21 -38.82 -10.28
C GLY A 111 -24.14 -37.56 -11.13
N ILE A 112 -25.28 -37.03 -11.59
CA ILE A 112 -25.36 -35.78 -12.36
C ILE A 112 -24.78 -34.61 -11.56
N ARG A 113 -25.22 -34.42 -10.30
CA ARG A 113 -24.75 -33.31 -9.45
C ARG A 113 -23.24 -33.37 -9.22
N ARG A 114 -22.73 -34.54 -8.83
CA ARG A 114 -21.29 -34.76 -8.60
C ARG A 114 -20.47 -34.66 -9.90
N LEU A 115 -21.01 -35.09 -11.04
CA LEU A 115 -20.31 -34.97 -12.33
C LEU A 115 -20.19 -33.51 -12.77
N ILE A 116 -21.23 -32.70 -12.57
CA ILE A 116 -21.18 -31.25 -12.80
C ILE A 116 -20.10 -30.62 -11.90
N MET A 117 -20.04 -30.99 -10.62
CA MET A 117 -18.99 -30.53 -9.70
C MET A 117 -17.58 -30.95 -10.16
N ALA A 118 -17.41 -32.22 -10.55
CA ALA A 118 -16.13 -32.73 -11.06
C ALA A 118 -15.70 -32.00 -12.34
N THR A 119 -16.64 -31.70 -13.23
CA THR A 119 -16.38 -30.94 -14.47
C THR A 119 -15.98 -29.51 -14.17
N LEU A 120 -16.67 -28.84 -13.22
CA LEU A 120 -16.27 -27.50 -12.79
C LEU A 120 -14.82 -27.51 -12.29
N TRP A 121 -14.48 -28.45 -11.39
CA TRP A 121 -13.12 -28.59 -10.88
C TRP A 121 -12.12 -28.85 -12.00
N GLN A 122 -12.41 -29.79 -12.92
CA GLN A 122 -11.57 -30.07 -14.09
C GLN A 122 -11.30 -28.81 -14.93
N MET A 123 -12.30 -27.94 -15.09
CA MET A 123 -12.21 -26.71 -15.88
C MET A 123 -11.53 -25.55 -15.13
N THR A 124 -11.39 -25.61 -13.81
CA THR A 124 -10.79 -24.53 -13.00
C THR A 124 -9.46 -24.90 -12.36
N TYR A 125 -9.00 -26.14 -12.47
CA TYR A 125 -7.67 -26.58 -12.02
C TYR A 125 -6.58 -26.29 -13.10
N PRO A 126 -5.30 -26.09 -12.72
CA PRO A 126 -4.17 -26.07 -13.65
C PRO A 126 -4.06 -27.36 -14.46
N GLY A 127 -3.60 -27.29 -15.70
CA GLY A 127 -3.56 -28.42 -16.63
C GLY A 127 -4.55 -28.26 -17.79
N VAL A 128 -4.56 -29.24 -18.69
CA VAL A 128 -5.41 -29.32 -19.88
C VAL A 128 -6.63 -30.21 -19.58
N PRO A 129 -7.86 -29.64 -19.51
CA PRO A 129 -9.08 -30.43 -19.33
C PRO A 129 -9.26 -31.44 -20.48
N SER A 130 -9.30 -32.73 -20.14
CA SER A 130 -9.49 -33.84 -21.07
C SER A 130 -10.87 -34.46 -20.87
N VAL A 131 -11.85 -34.01 -21.66
CA VAL A 131 -13.24 -34.52 -21.60
C VAL A 131 -13.32 -35.81 -22.42
N TYR A 132 -13.63 -36.92 -21.76
CA TYR A 132 -13.84 -38.19 -22.45
C TYR A 132 -15.26 -38.23 -23.04
N TYR A 133 -15.37 -38.62 -24.32
CA TYR A 133 -16.64 -38.58 -25.03
C TYR A 133 -17.74 -39.29 -24.24
N GLY A 134 -18.92 -38.69 -24.14
CA GLY A 134 -20.06 -39.25 -23.43
C GLY A 134 -20.15 -38.81 -21.97
N ASP A 135 -19.07 -38.34 -21.34
CA ASP A 135 -19.15 -37.75 -20.01
C ASP A 135 -19.97 -36.45 -20.05
N GLU A 136 -19.88 -35.68 -21.14
CA GLU A 136 -20.62 -34.44 -21.34
C GLU A 136 -22.13 -34.63 -21.57
N ILE A 137 -22.59 -35.89 -21.63
CA ILE A 137 -24.01 -36.26 -21.67
C ILE A 137 -24.38 -37.30 -20.62
N GLY A 138 -23.48 -37.62 -19.69
CA GLY A 138 -23.74 -38.56 -18.59
C GLY A 138 -23.90 -40.02 -19.00
N MET A 139 -23.14 -40.50 -20.00
CA MET A 139 -23.15 -41.92 -20.37
C MET A 139 -22.64 -42.80 -19.22
N GLN A 140 -23.48 -43.75 -18.78
CA GLN A 140 -23.10 -44.74 -17.77
C GLN A 140 -22.36 -45.95 -18.37
N GLY A 141 -21.56 -46.61 -17.55
CA GLY A 141 -20.85 -47.82 -17.92
C GLY A 141 -19.72 -48.13 -16.94
N PHE A 142 -19.51 -49.42 -16.69
CA PHE A 142 -18.37 -49.90 -15.91
C PHE A 142 -17.09 -49.90 -16.76
N LYS A 143 -16.17 -50.84 -16.55
CA LYS A 143 -14.90 -50.92 -17.30
C LYS A 143 -15.15 -51.39 -18.74
N ASP A 144 -14.07 -51.52 -19.50
CA ASP A 144 -14.08 -52.09 -20.84
C ASP A 144 -14.88 -53.41 -20.90
N PRO A 145 -15.78 -53.59 -21.90
CA PRO A 145 -16.07 -52.71 -23.03
C PRO A 145 -17.14 -51.63 -22.78
N PHE A 146 -17.71 -51.55 -21.57
CA PHE A 146 -18.91 -50.72 -21.30
C PHE A 146 -18.65 -49.22 -21.24
N ASN A 147 -17.43 -48.81 -20.87
CA ASN A 147 -16.97 -47.42 -21.01
C ASN A 147 -16.64 -47.02 -22.46
N ARG A 148 -16.68 -47.96 -23.42
CA ARG A 148 -16.39 -47.70 -24.85
C ARG A 148 -17.61 -47.80 -25.78
N ARG A 149 -18.82 -47.78 -25.22
CA ARG A 149 -20.07 -47.80 -26.01
C ARG A 149 -20.14 -46.62 -26.99
N PRO A 150 -20.80 -46.77 -28.16
CA PRO A 150 -21.04 -45.67 -29.09
C PRO A 150 -21.69 -44.47 -28.40
N TYR A 151 -21.33 -43.26 -28.86
CA TYR A 151 -21.91 -42.03 -28.37
C TYR A 151 -23.43 -42.01 -28.53
N ASP A 152 -24.16 -41.61 -27.48
CA ASP A 152 -25.61 -41.50 -27.50
C ASP A 152 -26.04 -40.11 -27.98
N TRP A 153 -26.30 -40.01 -29.29
CA TRP A 153 -26.70 -38.74 -29.92
C TRP A 153 -28.15 -38.35 -29.62
N GLU A 154 -29.02 -39.31 -29.30
CA GLU A 154 -30.47 -39.11 -29.21
C GLU A 154 -30.93 -38.88 -27.77
N HIS A 155 -30.36 -39.59 -26.79
CA HIS A 155 -30.86 -39.62 -25.41
C HIS A 155 -29.86 -39.05 -24.39
N GLY A 156 -28.83 -38.34 -24.85
CA GLY A 156 -27.84 -37.70 -23.98
C GLY A 156 -28.45 -36.63 -23.05
N ASN A 157 -27.93 -36.49 -21.84
CA ASN A 157 -28.40 -35.50 -20.87
C ASN A 157 -27.99 -34.07 -21.28
N LEU A 158 -28.97 -33.27 -21.69
CA LEU A 158 -28.75 -31.89 -22.15
C LEU A 158 -28.36 -30.92 -21.01
N GLU A 159 -28.77 -31.18 -19.76
CA GLU A 159 -28.37 -30.35 -18.62
C GLU A 159 -26.86 -30.45 -18.37
N ILE A 160 -26.30 -31.67 -18.39
CA ILE A 160 -24.86 -31.88 -18.26
C ILE A 160 -24.14 -31.18 -19.40
N ARG A 161 -24.61 -31.36 -20.65
CA ARG A 161 -23.98 -30.77 -21.83
C ARG A 161 -23.96 -29.24 -21.76
N ASP A 162 -25.04 -28.63 -21.30
CA ASP A 162 -25.15 -27.17 -21.14
C ASP A 162 -24.20 -26.65 -20.05
N TRP A 163 -24.08 -27.35 -18.91
CA TRP A 163 -23.08 -26.99 -17.89
C TRP A 163 -21.64 -27.15 -18.37
N VAL A 164 -21.30 -28.25 -19.04
CA VAL A 164 -19.97 -28.48 -19.61
C VAL A 164 -19.61 -27.37 -20.60
N THR A 165 -20.55 -27.01 -21.49
CA THR A 165 -20.36 -25.92 -22.46
C THR A 165 -20.11 -24.59 -21.77
N ARG A 166 -20.90 -24.26 -20.73
CA ARG A 166 -20.73 -23.04 -19.94
C ARG A 166 -19.38 -22.99 -19.22
N PHE A 167 -18.93 -24.08 -18.61
CA PHE A 167 -17.63 -24.13 -17.94
C PHE A 167 -16.47 -23.97 -18.92
N ILE A 168 -16.54 -24.62 -20.10
CA ILE A 168 -15.54 -24.46 -21.17
C ILE A 168 -15.49 -23.00 -21.64
N ALA A 169 -16.64 -22.37 -21.87
CA ALA A 169 -16.71 -20.98 -22.30
C ALA A 169 -16.06 -20.03 -21.26
N VAL A 170 -16.36 -20.23 -19.97
CA VAL A 170 -15.77 -19.43 -18.89
C VAL A 170 -14.26 -19.63 -18.83
N ARG A 171 -13.75 -20.86 -18.88
CA ARG A 171 -12.30 -21.13 -18.87
C ARG A 171 -11.61 -20.46 -20.07
N ASN A 172 -12.14 -20.65 -21.27
CA ASN A 172 -11.52 -20.14 -22.50
C ASN A 172 -11.53 -18.61 -22.59
N GLY A 173 -12.53 -17.96 -21.97
CA GLY A 173 -12.62 -16.50 -21.92
C GLY A 173 -11.77 -15.83 -20.84
N ASN A 174 -11.07 -16.57 -19.98
CA ASN A 174 -10.37 -16.01 -18.82
C ASN A 174 -8.97 -16.60 -18.62
N ASP A 175 -7.93 -15.77 -18.77
CA ASP A 175 -6.53 -16.18 -18.64
C ASP A 175 -6.21 -16.77 -17.26
N ALA A 176 -6.77 -16.19 -16.20
CA ALA A 176 -6.53 -16.66 -14.83
C ALA A 176 -6.91 -18.13 -14.62
N LEU A 177 -7.95 -18.62 -15.29
CA LEU A 177 -8.35 -20.03 -15.20
C LEU A 177 -7.46 -20.96 -16.05
N ARG A 178 -6.70 -20.42 -17.01
CA ARG A 178 -5.82 -21.18 -17.90
C ARG A 178 -4.39 -21.22 -17.36
N THR A 179 -3.78 -20.06 -17.16
CA THR A 179 -2.36 -19.92 -16.78
C THR A 179 -2.13 -19.14 -15.49
N GLY A 180 -3.18 -18.71 -14.78
CA GLY A 180 -3.03 -18.05 -13.48
C GLY A 180 -2.66 -19.00 -12.35
N ASP A 181 -2.01 -18.46 -11.31
CA ASP A 181 -1.64 -19.12 -10.05
C ASP A 181 -2.79 -19.95 -9.49
N ILE A 182 -2.48 -21.04 -8.78
CA ILE A 182 -3.45 -21.77 -7.94
C ILE A 182 -3.11 -21.56 -6.46
N LEU A 183 -4.09 -21.12 -5.68
CA LEU A 183 -3.93 -20.88 -4.24
C LEU A 183 -4.96 -21.70 -3.45
N PRO A 184 -4.56 -22.77 -2.74
CA PRO A 184 -5.45 -23.43 -1.79
C PRO A 184 -5.92 -22.45 -0.71
N LEU A 185 -7.23 -22.39 -0.45
CA LEU A 185 -7.83 -21.46 0.51
C LEU A 185 -8.44 -22.17 1.72
N TYR A 186 -9.08 -23.31 1.51
CA TYR A 186 -9.81 -24.02 2.57
C TYR A 186 -9.91 -25.52 2.27
N GLY A 187 -9.81 -26.34 3.31
CA GLY A 187 -10.06 -27.78 3.21
C GLY A 187 -10.39 -28.37 4.58
N ALA A 188 -11.66 -28.66 4.82
CA ALA A 188 -12.12 -29.33 6.05
C ALA A 188 -13.46 -30.02 5.82
N GLY A 189 -13.62 -31.23 6.38
CA GLY A 189 -14.88 -31.98 6.32
C GLY A 189 -15.39 -32.19 4.89
N ASP A 190 -16.53 -31.57 4.57
CA ASP A 190 -17.20 -31.68 3.27
C ASP A 190 -16.92 -30.50 2.32
N VAL A 191 -16.00 -29.60 2.67
CA VAL A 191 -15.71 -28.41 1.87
C VAL A 191 -14.23 -28.29 1.50
N ILE A 192 -14.01 -27.93 0.24
CA ILE A 192 -12.72 -27.43 -0.25
C ILE A 192 -12.93 -26.11 -0.99
N ALA A 193 -11.91 -25.25 -0.98
CA ALA A 193 -11.87 -24.06 -1.81
C ALA A 193 -10.43 -23.71 -2.23
N TYR A 194 -10.30 -23.13 -3.43
CA TYR A 194 -9.04 -22.60 -3.96
C TYR A 194 -9.31 -21.38 -4.86
N ALA A 195 -8.28 -20.55 -5.08
CA ALA A 195 -8.33 -19.44 -6.01
C ALA A 195 -7.49 -19.71 -7.27
N ARG A 196 -7.86 -19.02 -8.35
CA ARG A 196 -7.07 -18.87 -9.57
C ARG A 196 -6.82 -17.40 -9.83
N THR A 197 -5.56 -16.98 -9.98
CA THR A 197 -5.21 -15.55 -10.00
C THR A 197 -4.17 -15.21 -11.07
N ILE A 198 -4.37 -14.10 -11.77
CA ILE A 198 -3.31 -13.38 -12.49
C ILE A 198 -3.23 -11.98 -11.88
N ARG A 199 -2.15 -11.74 -11.16
CA ARG A 199 -1.87 -10.46 -10.50
C ARG A 199 -0.87 -9.66 -11.33
N SER A 200 -1.03 -8.34 -11.35
CA SER A 200 -0.10 -7.43 -12.03
C SER A 200 0.07 -7.61 -13.54
N GLY A 201 -0.82 -8.38 -14.19
CA GLY A 201 -0.87 -8.61 -15.63
C GLY A 201 0.15 -9.63 -16.15
N TYR A 202 0.61 -10.55 -15.29
CA TYR A 202 1.50 -11.64 -15.68
C TYR A 202 1.03 -12.96 -15.10
N ASP A 203 1.08 -14.00 -15.92
CA ASP A 203 0.76 -15.35 -15.48
C ASP A 203 1.98 -16.07 -14.87
N VAL A 204 1.80 -17.35 -14.52
CA VAL A 204 2.87 -18.13 -13.87
C VAL A 204 4.11 -18.33 -14.75
N PHE A 205 4.00 -18.13 -16.07
CA PHE A 205 5.11 -18.20 -17.03
C PHE A 205 5.75 -16.84 -17.27
N ASN A 206 5.31 -15.81 -16.53
CA ASN A 206 5.74 -14.42 -16.71
C ASN A 206 5.42 -13.91 -18.13
N GLU A 207 4.36 -14.46 -18.75
CA GLU A 207 3.76 -13.92 -19.96
C GLU A 207 2.71 -12.87 -19.62
N GLU A 208 2.58 -11.86 -20.47
CA GLU A 208 1.53 -10.85 -20.32
C GLU A 208 0.16 -11.43 -20.62
N LYS A 209 -0.77 -11.27 -19.66
CA LYS A 209 -2.14 -11.79 -19.69
C LYS A 209 -3.11 -10.82 -19.03
N GLU A 210 -4.40 -10.99 -19.34
CA GLU A 210 -5.46 -10.24 -18.68
C GLU A 210 -5.55 -10.61 -17.19
N PRO A 211 -5.56 -9.62 -16.28
CA PRO A 211 -5.76 -9.86 -14.86
C PRO A 211 -7.12 -10.50 -14.57
N GLY A 212 -7.16 -11.39 -13.58
CA GLY A 212 -8.40 -12.01 -13.14
C GLY A 212 -8.22 -12.75 -11.83
N ILE A 213 -9.24 -12.71 -10.98
CA ILE A 213 -9.26 -13.42 -9.69
C ILE A 213 -10.55 -14.23 -9.61
N PHE A 214 -10.41 -15.53 -9.45
CA PHE A 214 -11.51 -16.47 -9.30
C PHE A 214 -11.36 -17.24 -8.01
N VAL A 215 -12.47 -17.49 -7.32
CA VAL A 215 -12.55 -18.39 -6.17
C VAL A 215 -13.50 -19.53 -6.52
N VAL A 216 -13.03 -20.75 -6.31
CA VAL A 216 -13.79 -21.98 -6.57
C VAL A 216 -13.98 -22.70 -5.25
N ALA A 217 -15.21 -23.09 -4.94
CA ALA A 217 -15.52 -23.79 -3.69
C ALA A 217 -16.54 -24.90 -3.92
N PHE A 218 -16.37 -26.03 -3.23
CA PHE A 218 -17.20 -27.22 -3.41
C PHE A 218 -17.73 -27.70 -2.06
N ASN A 219 -19.01 -28.00 -2.00
CA ASN A 219 -19.64 -28.66 -0.86
C ASN A 219 -20.16 -30.04 -1.29
N ARG A 220 -19.54 -31.11 -0.79
CA ARG A 220 -19.94 -32.49 -1.09
C ARG A 220 -21.05 -33.03 -0.18
N SER A 221 -21.45 -32.29 0.85
CA SER A 221 -22.53 -32.70 1.73
C SER A 221 -23.80 -32.95 0.91
N ARG A 222 -24.52 -34.02 1.23
CA ARG A 222 -25.77 -34.38 0.54
C ARG A 222 -26.96 -33.58 1.03
N THR A 223 -26.86 -33.00 2.22
CA THR A 223 -28.00 -32.46 2.96
C THR A 223 -27.75 -31.06 3.50
N GLU A 224 -26.52 -30.71 3.84
CA GLU A 224 -26.22 -29.47 4.56
C GLU A 224 -25.68 -28.38 3.65
N THR A 225 -26.19 -27.16 3.85
CA THR A 225 -25.57 -25.96 3.31
C THR A 225 -24.47 -25.51 4.26
N LEU A 226 -23.25 -25.42 3.77
CA LEU A 226 -22.09 -25.06 4.58
C LEU A 226 -21.63 -23.64 4.28
N THR A 227 -21.15 -22.93 5.29
CA THR A 227 -20.58 -21.59 5.16
C THR A 227 -19.12 -21.65 5.56
N VAL A 228 -18.25 -21.14 4.70
CA VAL A 228 -16.80 -21.08 4.95
C VAL A 228 -16.29 -19.65 4.91
N ASP A 229 -15.24 -19.42 5.68
CA ASP A 229 -14.54 -18.14 5.76
C ASP A 229 -13.20 -18.29 5.04
N LEU A 230 -13.01 -17.58 3.93
CA LEU A 230 -11.84 -17.69 3.07
C LEU A 230 -10.95 -16.48 3.27
N ASP A 231 -9.73 -16.70 3.76
CA ASP A 231 -8.70 -15.66 3.81
C ASP A 231 -8.21 -15.36 2.39
N VAL A 232 -8.49 -14.15 1.91
CA VAL A 232 -8.09 -13.62 0.59
C VAL A 232 -7.27 -12.33 0.73
N SER A 233 -6.85 -11.99 1.95
CA SER A 233 -6.18 -10.74 2.31
C SER A 233 -4.91 -10.47 1.50
N ASP A 234 -4.25 -11.54 1.04
CA ASP A 234 -3.01 -11.51 0.27
C ASP A 234 -3.21 -11.21 -1.23
N PHE A 235 -4.43 -11.27 -1.76
CA PHE A 235 -4.67 -11.06 -3.20
C PHE A 235 -5.99 -10.37 -3.61
N ALA A 236 -7.01 -10.27 -2.76
CA ALA A 236 -8.27 -9.59 -3.08
C ALA A 236 -8.87 -8.77 -1.92
N CYS A 237 -9.54 -7.65 -2.24
CA CYS A 237 -10.17 -6.77 -1.25
C CYS A 237 -11.51 -6.14 -1.70
N GLY A 238 -12.09 -6.63 -2.81
CA GLY A 238 -13.29 -6.08 -3.43
C GLY A 238 -14.55 -6.95 -3.25
N VAL A 239 -15.46 -6.86 -4.22
CA VAL A 239 -16.69 -7.66 -4.26
C VAL A 239 -16.52 -8.81 -5.25
N PHE A 240 -16.96 -10.00 -4.86
CA PHE A 240 -17.06 -11.16 -5.73
C PHE A 240 -18.50 -11.38 -6.18
N GLU A 241 -18.69 -11.87 -7.40
CA GLU A 241 -20.00 -12.28 -7.93
C GLU A 241 -19.97 -13.72 -8.43
N ASP A 242 -21.11 -14.41 -8.32
CA ASP A 242 -21.32 -15.74 -8.89
C ASP A 242 -21.34 -15.63 -10.42
N VAL A 243 -20.41 -16.32 -11.09
CA VAL A 243 -20.22 -16.25 -12.55
C VAL A 243 -21.49 -16.65 -13.31
N PHE A 244 -22.31 -17.54 -12.76
CA PHE A 244 -23.53 -18.02 -13.40
C PHE A 244 -24.80 -17.35 -12.85
N LYS A 245 -24.67 -16.53 -11.79
CA LYS A 245 -25.75 -15.70 -11.25
C LYS A 245 -25.20 -14.37 -10.69
N PRO A 246 -24.83 -13.40 -11.54
CA PRO A 246 -24.15 -12.16 -11.11
C PRO A 246 -24.91 -11.32 -10.08
N SER A 247 -26.23 -11.50 -9.95
CA SER A 247 -27.03 -10.86 -8.90
C SER A 247 -26.69 -11.34 -7.48
N ARG A 248 -25.90 -12.42 -7.33
CA ARG A 248 -25.43 -12.96 -6.06
C ARG A 248 -23.99 -12.51 -5.85
N THR A 249 -23.79 -11.65 -4.87
CA THR A 249 -22.49 -11.05 -4.55
C THR A 249 -22.03 -11.42 -3.14
N TYR A 250 -20.72 -11.31 -2.93
CA TYR A 250 -20.02 -11.57 -1.69
C TYR A 250 -18.97 -10.48 -1.48
N GLU A 251 -19.04 -9.76 -0.38
CA GLU A 251 -18.07 -8.70 -0.08
C GLU A 251 -16.89 -9.27 0.70
N VAL A 252 -15.68 -8.78 0.40
CA VAL A 252 -14.50 -9.07 1.21
C VAL A 252 -14.46 -8.08 2.38
N GLU A 253 -14.61 -8.61 3.58
CA GLU A 253 -14.54 -7.82 4.82
C GLU A 253 -13.22 -8.13 5.52
N ARG A 254 -12.36 -7.12 5.68
CA ARG A 254 -11.05 -7.26 6.34
C ARG A 254 -10.20 -8.42 5.80
N GLY A 255 -10.23 -8.61 4.48
CA GLY A 255 -9.48 -9.67 3.81
C GLY A 255 -10.12 -11.06 3.90
N HIS A 256 -11.34 -11.17 4.43
CA HIS A 256 -12.08 -12.41 4.55
C HIS A 256 -13.31 -12.42 3.63
N LEU A 257 -13.47 -13.51 2.87
CA LEU A 257 -14.60 -13.75 1.99
C LEU A 257 -15.46 -14.89 2.58
N ARG A 258 -16.63 -14.53 3.14
CA ARG A 258 -17.57 -15.51 3.72
C ARG A 258 -18.53 -16.05 2.66
N VAL A 259 -18.42 -17.34 2.36
CA VAL A 259 -19.13 -17.99 1.24
C VAL A 259 -20.07 -19.07 1.74
N ARG A 260 -21.35 -19.00 1.35
CA ARG A 260 -22.38 -20.01 1.61
C ARG A 260 -22.59 -20.91 0.40
N ILE A 261 -22.41 -22.23 0.57
CA ILE A 261 -22.38 -23.22 -0.50
C ILE A 261 -23.46 -24.29 -0.26
N PRO A 262 -24.47 -24.42 -1.16
CA PRO A 262 -25.52 -25.44 -1.04
C PRO A 262 -24.99 -26.89 -1.05
N PRO A 263 -25.79 -27.88 -0.65
CA PRO A 263 -25.41 -29.29 -0.75
C PRO A 263 -25.17 -29.72 -2.20
N LEU A 264 -24.20 -30.61 -2.43
CA LEU A 264 -23.82 -31.14 -3.75
C LEU A 264 -23.65 -30.03 -4.80
N PHE A 265 -22.94 -28.96 -4.43
CA PHE A 265 -22.80 -27.77 -5.25
C PHE A 265 -21.35 -27.31 -5.36
N GLY A 266 -20.98 -26.88 -6.56
CA GLY A 266 -19.72 -26.19 -6.86
C GLY A 266 -20.01 -24.74 -7.21
N LEU A 267 -19.33 -23.81 -6.54
CA LEU A 267 -19.47 -22.38 -6.73
C LEU A 267 -18.23 -21.84 -7.44
N LEU A 268 -18.45 -20.99 -8.45
CA LEU A 268 -17.40 -20.24 -9.13
C LEU A 268 -17.69 -18.74 -8.97
N LEU A 269 -16.83 -18.07 -8.21
CA LEU A 269 -16.89 -16.63 -7.99
C LEU A 269 -15.79 -15.94 -8.81
N ARG A 270 -16.10 -14.76 -9.33
CA ARG A 270 -15.11 -13.85 -9.92
C ARG A 270 -15.09 -12.53 -9.17
N GLU A 271 -13.91 -11.93 -9.00
CA GLU A 271 -13.85 -10.56 -8.52
C GLU A 271 -14.54 -9.66 -9.55
N ARG A 272 -15.51 -8.87 -9.08
CA ARG A 272 -16.26 -7.95 -9.90
C ARG A 272 -15.33 -6.83 -10.34
N GLN A 273 -15.23 -6.63 -11.66
CA GLN A 273 -14.60 -5.44 -12.22
C GLN A 273 -15.54 -4.26 -12.01
N GLU A 274 -15.21 -3.40 -11.04
CA GLU A 274 -15.93 -2.15 -10.83
C GLU A 274 -15.39 -1.06 -11.76
N GLU A 275 -16.28 -0.15 -12.16
CA GLU A 275 -15.85 1.05 -12.86
C GLU A 275 -14.91 1.87 -11.98
N GLN A 276 -13.80 2.30 -12.56
CA GLN A 276 -12.81 3.13 -11.89
C GLN A 276 -13.44 4.49 -11.54
N ARG A 277 -13.58 4.76 -10.24
CA ARG A 277 -14.17 5.99 -9.67
C ARG A 277 -13.15 7.11 -9.55
N TYR A 278 -11.88 6.79 -9.37
CA TYR A 278 -10.81 7.76 -9.16
C TYR A 278 -9.76 7.72 -10.28
N GLU A 279 -9.28 8.88 -10.70
CA GLU A 279 -8.11 8.94 -11.58
C GLU A 279 -6.92 8.23 -10.92
N ARG A 280 -6.26 7.37 -11.69
CA ARG A 280 -5.04 6.69 -11.28
C ARG A 280 -3.85 7.59 -11.56
N LYS A 281 -2.99 7.74 -10.54
CA LYS A 281 -1.77 8.56 -10.58
C LYS A 281 -0.56 7.76 -10.08
N ALA A 282 0.63 8.15 -10.52
CA ALA A 282 1.90 7.71 -9.96
C ALA A 282 2.72 8.93 -9.53
N GLY A 283 3.58 8.75 -8.53
CA GLY A 283 4.46 9.81 -8.05
C GLY A 283 5.67 9.30 -7.31
N ILE A 284 6.54 10.25 -6.95
CA ILE A 284 7.78 9.98 -6.23
C ILE A 284 7.82 10.75 -4.92
N LEU A 285 8.19 10.07 -3.84
CA LEU A 285 8.51 10.68 -2.55
C LEU A 285 9.99 11.09 -2.54
N LEU A 286 10.23 12.40 -2.49
CA LEU A 286 11.57 12.99 -2.36
C LEU A 286 11.44 14.36 -1.68
N HIS A 287 11.95 14.52 -0.47
CA HIS A 287 11.93 15.83 0.17
C HIS A 287 12.91 16.79 -0.53
N PRO A 288 12.61 18.10 -0.66
CA PRO A 288 13.51 19.04 -1.35
C PRO A 288 14.92 19.08 -0.77
N THR A 289 15.11 18.84 0.54
CA THR A 289 16.45 18.78 1.15
C THR A 289 17.37 17.72 0.51
N SER A 290 16.78 16.66 -0.03
CA SER A 290 17.50 15.54 -0.64
C SER A 290 17.91 15.81 -2.09
N LEU A 291 17.52 16.95 -2.69
CA LEU A 291 17.98 17.33 -4.03
C LEU A 291 19.48 17.64 -4.03
N PRO A 292 20.23 17.32 -5.11
CA PRO A 292 21.69 17.43 -5.15
C PRO A 292 22.15 18.88 -5.46
N SER A 293 21.60 19.86 -4.75
CA SER A 293 21.87 21.28 -4.99
C SER A 293 23.28 21.69 -4.55
N LYS A 294 23.76 22.82 -5.08
CA LYS A 294 25.15 23.27 -4.92
C LYS A 294 25.53 23.60 -3.48
N TYR A 295 24.58 24.01 -2.65
CA TYR A 295 24.84 24.71 -1.38
C TYR A 295 24.70 23.83 -0.13
N GLY A 296 25.04 22.54 -0.23
CA GLY A 296 25.11 21.60 0.91
C GLY A 296 23.78 20.97 1.35
N VAL A 297 22.66 21.51 0.88
CA VAL A 297 21.30 20.96 1.03
C VAL A 297 20.55 21.23 -0.27
N GLY A 298 19.59 20.38 -0.60
CA GLY A 298 18.66 20.69 -1.66
C GLY A 298 17.83 21.96 -1.36
N ASP A 299 17.62 22.79 -2.38
CA ASP A 299 16.90 24.05 -2.28
C ASP A 299 15.93 24.24 -3.46
N PHE A 300 15.19 25.35 -3.50
CA PHE A 300 14.22 25.66 -4.55
C PHE A 300 14.86 26.18 -5.84
N GLY A 301 16.15 25.90 -6.05
CA GLY A 301 16.92 26.30 -7.21
C GLY A 301 16.81 25.30 -8.36
N LYS A 302 17.78 25.39 -9.28
CA LYS A 302 17.82 24.65 -10.55
C LYS A 302 17.51 23.14 -10.42
N GLU A 303 18.02 22.48 -9.39
CA GLU A 303 17.84 21.04 -9.23
C GLU A 303 16.38 20.64 -8.91
N ALA A 304 15.60 21.51 -8.26
CA ALA A 304 14.18 21.27 -8.04
C ALA A 304 13.39 21.33 -9.37
N TYR A 305 13.67 22.32 -10.22
CA TYR A 305 13.04 22.42 -11.56
C TYR A 305 13.43 21.23 -12.43
N ARG A 306 14.71 20.81 -12.40
CA ARG A 306 15.17 19.60 -13.10
C ARG A 306 14.47 18.34 -12.62
N PHE A 307 14.19 18.24 -11.32
CA PHE A 307 13.45 17.11 -10.77
C PHE A 307 11.99 17.12 -11.23
N VAL A 308 11.33 18.28 -11.29
CA VAL A 308 9.99 18.41 -11.88
C VAL A 308 9.98 18.00 -13.35
N ASP A 309 10.98 18.41 -14.13
CA ASP A 309 11.12 17.98 -15.52
C ASP A 309 11.30 16.46 -15.64
N PHE A 310 12.13 15.87 -14.78
CA PHE A 310 12.29 14.42 -14.70
C PHE A 310 10.98 13.70 -14.39
N LEU A 311 10.17 14.21 -13.44
CA LEU A 311 8.87 13.63 -13.11
C LEU A 311 7.92 13.64 -14.32
N ALA A 312 7.86 14.77 -15.02
CA ALA A 312 7.03 14.90 -16.22
C ALA A 312 7.50 13.96 -17.34
N ASP A 313 8.81 13.87 -17.58
CA ASP A 313 9.40 12.97 -18.57
C ASP A 313 9.16 11.48 -18.21
N ALA A 314 9.15 11.17 -16.91
CA ALA A 314 8.86 9.85 -16.36
C ALA A 314 7.35 9.52 -16.29
N GLY A 315 6.47 10.41 -16.78
CA GLY A 315 5.02 10.23 -16.75
C GLY A 315 4.43 10.22 -15.34
N GLN A 316 5.16 10.70 -14.34
CA GLN A 316 4.65 10.88 -12.98
C GLN A 316 3.74 12.10 -12.94
N LYS A 317 2.77 12.09 -12.02
CA LYS A 317 1.81 13.19 -11.82
C LYS A 317 1.90 13.81 -10.43
N VAL A 318 2.60 13.15 -9.50
CA VAL A 318 2.67 13.60 -8.10
C VAL A 318 4.11 13.64 -7.60
N TRP A 319 4.48 14.75 -6.96
CA TRP A 319 5.68 14.87 -6.15
C TRP A 319 5.29 14.94 -4.67
N GLN A 320 5.64 13.92 -3.90
CA GLN A 320 5.42 13.96 -2.46
C GLN A 320 6.63 14.53 -1.72
N ILE A 321 6.34 15.41 -0.78
CA ILE A 321 7.31 16.04 0.12
C ILE A 321 6.92 15.83 1.58
N LEU A 322 7.91 15.92 2.47
CA LEU A 322 7.70 16.07 3.91
C LEU A 322 7.38 17.54 4.27
N PRO A 323 6.99 17.86 5.52
CA PRO A 323 6.69 19.23 5.92
C PRO A 323 7.82 20.21 5.60
N LEU A 324 7.49 21.39 5.08
CA LEU A 324 8.46 22.42 4.72
C LEU A 324 8.77 23.39 5.87
N SER A 325 8.25 23.11 7.06
CA SER A 325 8.35 23.97 8.23
C SER A 325 9.78 24.04 8.79
N PRO A 326 10.16 25.11 9.53
CA PRO A 326 11.47 25.23 10.14
C PRO A 326 11.79 24.04 11.05
N VAL A 327 13.02 23.56 11.02
CA VAL A 327 13.43 22.39 11.81
C VAL A 327 14.30 22.79 13.01
N GLY A 328 14.09 22.10 14.13
CA GLY A 328 14.87 22.27 15.37
C GLY A 328 16.28 21.66 15.31
N SER A 329 16.83 21.33 16.48
CA SER A 329 18.15 20.68 16.61
C SER A 329 18.17 19.22 16.14
N SER A 330 17.02 18.53 16.19
CA SER A 330 16.84 17.17 15.68
C SER A 330 16.75 17.10 14.15
N TYR A 331 16.60 18.25 13.48
CA TYR A 331 16.35 18.38 12.04
C TYR A 331 15.07 17.70 11.53
N SER A 332 14.18 17.27 12.44
CA SER A 332 12.91 16.65 12.08
C SER A 332 11.92 17.66 11.49
N PRO A 333 11.39 17.42 10.27
CA PRO A 333 10.28 18.19 9.71
C PRO A 333 9.00 18.14 10.55
N TYR A 334 8.84 17.11 11.40
CA TYR A 334 7.65 16.88 12.23
C TYR A 334 7.72 17.59 13.59
N GLN A 335 8.87 18.19 13.92
CA GLN A 335 9.07 18.91 15.18
C GLN A 335 9.47 20.36 14.88
N SER A 336 8.49 21.12 14.38
CA SER A 336 8.70 22.51 13.98
C SER A 336 8.32 23.51 15.08
N ILE A 337 9.03 24.64 15.10
CA ILE A 337 8.70 25.82 15.91
C ILE A 337 7.53 26.63 15.34
N SER A 338 7.00 26.28 14.17
CA SER A 338 5.81 26.92 13.60
C SER A 338 5.06 25.99 12.64
N ALA A 339 3.74 25.98 12.73
CA ALA A 339 2.86 25.29 11.79
C ALA A 339 2.73 25.98 10.42
N PHE A 340 3.19 27.24 10.30
CA PHE A 340 2.94 28.12 9.14
C PHE A 340 4.21 28.55 8.40
N ALA A 341 5.30 28.79 9.14
CA ALA A 341 6.55 29.27 8.57
C ALA A 341 7.20 28.22 7.66
N GLY A 342 8.08 28.68 6.77
CA GLY A 342 8.93 27.86 5.91
C GLY A 342 10.37 27.78 6.38
N ASN A 343 11.05 26.67 6.07
CA ASN A 343 12.44 26.43 6.40
C ASN A 343 13.38 27.25 5.49
N PHE A 344 14.03 28.27 6.06
CA PHE A 344 14.93 29.16 5.31
C PHE A 344 16.12 28.44 4.67
N MET A 345 16.49 27.24 5.12
CA MET A 345 17.59 26.48 4.52
C MET A 345 17.29 26.03 3.08
N LEU A 346 16.01 25.96 2.69
CA LEU A 346 15.55 25.60 1.35
C LEU A 346 15.59 26.76 0.35
N ILE A 347 15.95 27.96 0.79
CA ILE A 347 16.06 29.14 -0.09
C ILE A 347 17.29 28.99 -0.99
N ASP A 348 17.12 29.11 -2.30
CA ASP A 348 18.20 29.23 -3.27
C ASP A 348 18.80 30.65 -3.20
N PRO A 349 20.12 30.79 -2.96
CA PRO A 349 20.76 32.11 -2.93
C PRO A 349 21.03 32.72 -4.31
N GLU A 350 21.01 31.96 -5.41
CA GLU A 350 21.31 32.50 -6.75
C GLU A 350 20.33 33.60 -7.20
N PRO A 351 18.99 33.46 -7.04
CA PRO A 351 18.03 34.53 -7.33
C PRO A 351 18.25 35.81 -6.51
N LEU A 352 18.83 35.71 -5.31
CA LEU A 352 19.12 36.89 -4.47
C LEU A 352 20.29 37.69 -5.03
N ALA A 353 21.28 37.03 -5.64
CA ALA A 353 22.34 37.70 -6.39
C ALA A 353 21.80 38.39 -7.64
N ALA A 354 20.88 37.76 -8.37
CA ALA A 354 20.23 38.35 -9.54
C ALA A 354 19.42 39.63 -9.21
N ARG A 355 18.83 39.71 -8.00
CA ARG A 355 18.17 40.91 -7.47
C ARG A 355 19.16 41.97 -6.94
N GLY A 356 20.46 41.71 -6.99
CA GLY A 356 21.49 42.61 -6.46
C GLY A 356 21.55 42.65 -4.92
N TRP A 357 20.91 41.70 -4.23
CA TRP A 357 20.97 41.59 -2.77
C TRP A 357 22.21 40.85 -2.29
N LEU A 358 22.79 39.99 -3.14
CA LEU A 358 24.07 39.34 -2.94
C LEU A 358 25.04 39.67 -4.07
N LYS A 359 26.34 39.57 -3.81
CA LYS A 359 27.38 39.60 -4.85
C LYS A 359 27.75 38.16 -5.22
N GLU A 360 28.28 37.95 -6.43
CA GLU A 360 28.69 36.62 -6.88
C GLU A 360 29.68 35.94 -5.93
N LYS A 361 30.60 36.72 -5.34
CA LYS A 361 31.53 36.23 -4.31
C LYS A 361 30.87 35.71 -3.03
N ASP A 362 29.66 36.18 -2.69
CA ASP A 362 28.91 35.72 -1.52
C ASP A 362 28.30 34.33 -1.75
N LEU A 363 28.22 33.86 -3.00
CA LEU A 363 27.80 32.51 -3.36
C LEU A 363 28.92 31.47 -3.22
N PHE A 364 30.11 31.88 -2.76
CA PHE A 364 31.19 30.95 -2.47
C PHE A 364 30.83 30.04 -1.29
N LEU A 365 30.90 28.72 -1.51
CA LEU A 365 30.63 27.74 -0.47
C LEU A 365 31.94 27.42 0.29
N PRO A 366 32.01 27.67 1.60
CA PRO A 366 33.26 27.51 2.36
C PRO A 366 33.52 26.06 2.81
N TYR A 367 32.74 25.09 2.34
CA TYR A 367 32.87 23.67 2.67
C TYR A 367 32.53 22.78 1.47
N GLU A 368 33.02 21.55 1.50
CA GLU A 368 32.66 20.54 0.50
C GLU A 368 31.23 20.03 0.74
N ALA A 369 30.40 20.11 -0.31
CA ALA A 369 29.00 19.68 -0.31
C ALA A 369 28.77 18.40 -1.15
N ASN A 370 29.83 17.69 -1.55
CA ASN A 370 29.74 16.54 -2.44
C ASN A 370 29.59 15.22 -1.67
N SER A 371 28.67 15.16 -0.72
CA SER A 371 28.35 13.97 0.07
C SER A 371 26.91 13.54 -0.15
N GLY A 372 26.63 12.23 -0.07
CA GLY A 372 25.25 11.70 -0.03
C GLY A 372 24.53 11.95 1.31
N PHE A 373 25.09 12.83 2.16
CA PHE A 373 24.57 13.19 3.47
C PHE A 373 24.73 14.68 3.74
N ILE A 374 23.69 15.30 4.30
CA ILE A 374 23.63 16.72 4.62
C ILE A 374 24.34 17.00 5.95
N ASN A 375 25.19 18.03 5.96
CA ASN A 375 25.70 18.64 7.18
C ASN A 375 24.88 19.89 7.51
N PHE A 376 23.78 19.70 8.26
CA PHE A 376 22.84 20.78 8.54
C PHE A 376 23.44 21.93 9.34
N ASP A 377 24.43 21.71 10.21
CA ASP A 377 25.06 22.79 10.98
C ASP A 377 25.81 23.77 10.04
N ARG A 378 26.58 23.23 9.10
CA ARG A 378 27.28 24.02 8.06
C ARG A 378 26.30 24.75 7.14
N VAL A 379 25.24 24.07 6.72
CA VAL A 379 24.17 24.65 5.88
C VAL A 379 23.46 25.78 6.59
N ARG A 380 23.01 25.54 7.83
CA ARG A 380 22.30 26.53 8.66
C ARG A 380 23.14 27.78 8.85
N THR A 381 24.43 27.61 9.16
CA THR A 381 25.39 28.71 9.36
C THR A 381 25.54 29.52 8.08
N PHE A 382 25.84 28.86 6.96
CA PHE A 382 25.99 29.51 5.66
C PHE A 382 24.71 30.24 5.19
N LYS A 383 23.57 29.55 5.19
CA LYS A 383 22.28 30.12 4.75
C LYS A 383 21.86 31.31 5.65
N LYS A 384 22.16 31.26 6.96
CA LYS A 384 21.91 32.40 7.87
C LYS A 384 22.75 33.62 7.48
N GLU A 385 24.06 33.46 7.31
CA GLU A 385 24.98 34.56 6.99
C GLU A 385 24.64 35.24 5.66
N ILE A 386 24.33 34.46 4.62
CA ILE A 386 23.97 35.02 3.31
C ILE A 386 22.61 35.73 3.35
N LEU A 387 21.63 35.20 4.08
CA LEU A 387 20.31 35.85 4.19
C LEU A 387 20.38 37.15 4.99
N GLU A 388 21.25 37.23 6.01
CA GLU A 388 21.54 38.48 6.74
C GLU A 388 22.23 39.53 5.85
N LYS A 389 23.13 39.11 4.95
CA LYS A 389 23.73 40.00 3.94
C LYS A 389 22.67 40.48 2.94
N ALA A 390 21.87 39.55 2.40
CA ALA A 390 20.81 39.87 1.44
C ALA A 390 19.79 40.84 2.03
N PHE A 391 19.38 40.63 3.29
CA PHE A 391 18.46 41.52 3.99
C PHE A 391 19.01 42.94 4.14
N ARG A 392 20.29 43.09 4.50
CA ARG A 392 20.92 44.43 4.60
C ARG A 392 20.90 45.18 3.26
N ALA A 393 21.16 44.49 2.15
CA ALA A 393 21.09 45.07 0.82
C ALA A 393 19.64 45.42 0.42
N PHE A 394 18.69 44.52 0.68
CA PHE A 394 17.26 44.75 0.48
C PHE A 394 16.75 45.99 1.23
N ARG A 395 17.14 46.14 2.51
CA ARG A 395 16.78 47.30 3.34
C ARG A 395 17.37 48.58 2.80
N ALA A 396 18.64 48.57 2.36
CA ALA A 396 19.31 49.73 1.78
C ALA A 396 18.71 50.19 0.45
N GLN A 397 18.11 49.28 -0.33
CA GLN A 397 17.37 49.59 -1.56
C GLN A 397 15.96 50.18 -1.30
N GLY A 398 15.61 50.42 -0.03
CA GLY A 398 14.43 51.21 0.36
C GLY A 398 13.21 50.40 0.80
N ALA A 399 13.28 49.07 0.90
CA ALA A 399 12.18 48.19 1.34
C ALA A 399 10.79 48.57 0.76
N ALA A 400 10.79 49.13 -0.46
CA ALA A 400 9.62 49.59 -1.17
C ALA A 400 9.09 48.54 -2.17
N ASP A 401 9.52 47.30 -2.01
CA ASP A 401 9.00 46.14 -2.73
C ASP A 401 7.53 45.94 -2.35
N ALA A 402 6.64 46.13 -3.32
CA ALA A 402 5.20 46.02 -3.12
C ALA A 402 4.78 44.58 -2.81
N ASP A 403 5.46 43.58 -3.38
CA ASP A 403 5.18 42.16 -3.15
C ASP A 403 5.57 41.77 -1.73
N TYR A 404 6.68 42.31 -1.22
CA TYR A 404 7.08 42.14 0.18
C TYR A 404 6.03 42.70 1.16
N ARG A 405 5.53 43.92 0.91
CA ARG A 405 4.51 44.53 1.77
C ARG A 405 3.19 43.75 1.72
N ALA A 406 2.75 43.37 0.52
CA ALA A 406 1.56 42.56 0.34
C ALA A 406 1.68 41.20 1.04
N PHE A 407 2.86 40.56 0.99
CA PHE A 407 3.14 39.35 1.75
C PHE A 407 3.03 39.58 3.26
N CYS A 408 3.70 40.60 3.80
CA CYS A 408 3.65 40.90 5.22
C CYS A 408 2.22 41.20 5.71
N GLU A 409 1.44 41.96 4.93
CA GLU A 409 0.04 42.27 5.25
C GLU A 409 -0.85 41.02 5.22
N LYS A 410 -0.73 40.20 4.17
CA LYS A 410 -1.51 38.96 4.01
C LYS A 410 -1.21 37.96 5.12
N GLU A 411 0.06 37.81 5.48
CA GLU A 411 0.54 36.76 6.38
C GLU A 411 0.69 37.23 7.85
N ALA A 412 0.34 38.49 8.15
CA ALA A 412 0.51 39.10 9.48
C ALA A 412 -0.06 38.26 10.63
N TYR A 413 -1.17 37.54 10.39
CA TYR A 413 -1.88 36.75 11.40
C TYR A 413 -1.07 35.60 12.02
N TRP A 414 0.02 35.16 11.38
CA TRP A 414 0.96 34.17 11.93
C TRP A 414 2.41 34.68 11.88
N LEU A 415 2.75 35.50 10.89
CA LEU A 415 4.10 35.98 10.67
C LEU A 415 4.59 36.86 11.81
N GLU A 416 3.72 37.71 12.37
CA GLU A 416 4.06 38.57 13.51
C GLU A 416 4.40 37.73 14.75
N ASP A 417 3.54 36.77 15.10
CA ASP A 417 3.75 35.90 16.26
C ASP A 417 4.97 35.00 16.08
N TYR A 418 5.20 34.47 14.88
CA TYR A 418 6.40 33.69 14.57
C TYR A 418 7.68 34.52 14.73
N ALA A 419 7.73 35.72 14.16
CA ALA A 419 8.91 36.59 14.25
C ALA A 419 9.16 37.06 15.68
N LEU A 420 8.10 37.37 16.42
CA LEU A 420 8.21 37.79 17.82
C LEU A 420 8.65 36.63 18.72
N PHE A 421 8.15 35.42 18.49
CA PHE A 421 8.61 34.20 19.16
C PHE A 421 10.09 33.95 18.91
N HIS A 422 10.53 34.02 17.65
CA HIS A 422 11.94 33.80 17.30
C HIS A 422 12.84 34.91 17.87
N ALA A 423 12.38 36.16 17.88
CA ALA A 423 13.06 37.29 18.52
C ALA A 423 13.19 37.11 20.05
N ALA A 424 12.11 36.72 20.73
CA ALA A 424 12.14 36.39 22.16
C ALA A 424 13.13 35.25 22.42
N LYS A 425 13.04 34.17 21.64
CA LYS A 425 13.94 33.03 21.75
C LYS A 425 15.41 33.43 21.62
N LYS A 426 15.72 34.39 20.74
CA LYS A 426 17.07 34.96 20.62
C LYS A 426 17.47 35.79 21.85
N GLU A 427 16.58 36.64 22.39
CA GLU A 427 16.82 37.46 23.59
C GLU A 427 17.10 36.59 24.83
N TYR A 428 16.39 35.47 24.97
CA TYR A 428 16.55 34.50 26.05
C TYR A 428 17.50 33.34 25.71
N GLY A 429 18.48 33.56 24.83
CA GLY A 429 19.59 32.62 24.61
C GLY A 429 19.21 31.24 24.08
N GLY A 430 18.06 31.10 23.43
CA GLY A 430 17.54 29.83 22.89
C GLY A 430 16.61 29.07 23.83
N ALA A 431 16.33 29.59 25.03
CA ALA A 431 15.43 28.98 26.01
C ALA A 431 14.02 28.74 25.43
N ALA A 432 13.31 27.74 25.96
CA ALA A 432 11.93 27.48 25.61
C ALA A 432 11.01 28.59 26.12
N TRP A 433 9.87 28.83 25.47
CA TRP A 433 8.99 29.95 25.87
C TRP A 433 8.44 29.85 27.30
N THR A 434 8.39 28.63 27.85
CA THR A 434 7.98 28.35 29.22
C THR A 434 8.97 28.90 30.26
N GLU A 435 10.22 29.18 29.86
CA GLU A 435 11.32 29.67 30.69
C GLU A 435 11.54 31.19 30.57
N TRP A 436 10.82 31.87 29.68
CA TRP A 436 10.93 33.32 29.51
C TRP A 436 10.29 34.08 30.69
N ASP A 437 10.62 35.37 30.80
CA ASP A 437 10.01 36.24 31.80
C ASP A 437 8.48 36.19 31.73
N ALA A 438 7.83 36.22 32.89
CA ALA A 438 6.39 36.03 33.02
C ALA A 438 5.56 36.95 32.10
N ALA A 439 6.01 38.19 31.88
CA ALA A 439 5.34 39.15 31.01
C ALA A 439 5.37 38.74 29.53
N ILE A 440 6.51 38.23 29.02
CA ILE A 440 6.62 37.74 27.64
C ILE A 440 5.91 36.38 27.49
N LYS A 441 6.10 35.49 28.47
CA LYS A 441 5.45 34.17 28.52
C LYS A 441 3.93 34.28 28.47
N ARG A 442 3.34 35.20 29.25
CA ARG A 442 1.89 35.48 29.29
C ARG A 442 1.42 36.48 28.24
N ARG A 443 2.33 36.93 27.35
CA ARG A 443 2.02 37.81 26.23
C ARG A 443 1.39 39.12 26.66
N ASP A 444 1.91 39.73 27.74
CA ASP A 444 1.52 41.07 28.17
C ASP A 444 1.72 42.08 27.02
N PRO A 445 0.67 42.83 26.62
CA PRO A 445 0.72 43.69 25.44
C PRO A 445 1.86 44.72 25.44
N ASP A 446 2.20 45.28 26.60
CA ASP A 446 3.25 46.30 26.70
C ASP A 446 4.64 45.67 26.68
N ALA A 447 4.81 44.51 27.32
CA ALA A 447 6.04 43.73 27.22
C ALA A 447 6.31 43.28 25.77
N LEU A 448 5.28 42.83 25.05
CA LEU A 448 5.38 42.45 23.63
C LEU A 448 5.68 43.66 22.73
N ARG A 449 5.07 44.82 23.00
CA ARG A 449 5.37 46.07 22.27
C ARG A 449 6.82 46.46 22.45
N SER A 450 7.31 46.43 23.69
CA SER A 450 8.70 46.77 24.01
C SER A 450 9.68 45.76 23.39
N LEU A 451 9.36 44.46 23.41
CA LEU A 451 10.16 43.44 22.72
C LEU A 451 10.20 43.70 21.21
N ARG A 452 9.06 44.02 20.59
CA ARG A 452 8.96 44.34 19.15
C ARG A 452 9.83 45.54 18.78
N GLU A 453 9.87 46.57 19.61
CA GLU A 453 10.73 47.75 19.39
C GLU A 453 12.22 47.40 19.52
N ARG A 454 12.60 46.66 20.57
CA ARG A 454 14.00 46.25 20.81
C ARG A 454 14.54 45.28 19.77
N GLN A 455 13.70 44.35 19.29
CA GLN A 455 14.08 43.29 18.35
C GLN A 455 13.58 43.52 16.92
N ARG A 456 13.21 44.76 16.57
CA ARG A 456 12.64 45.11 15.26
C ARG A 456 13.46 44.55 14.08
N ASP A 457 14.78 44.72 14.12
CA ASP A 457 15.66 44.27 13.05
C ASP A 457 15.68 42.73 12.89
N ALA A 458 15.56 41.99 14.00
CA ALA A 458 15.47 40.54 13.97
C ALA A 458 14.13 40.08 13.36
N MET A 459 13.03 40.74 13.72
CA MET A 459 11.71 40.45 13.17
C MET A 459 11.63 40.77 11.67
N GLU A 460 12.12 41.95 11.24
CA GLU A 460 12.16 42.31 9.82
C GLU A 460 13.01 41.34 8.98
N LEU A 461 14.10 40.81 9.56
CA LEU A 461 14.88 39.76 8.91
C LEU A 461 14.07 38.47 8.72
N ASP A 462 13.28 38.05 9.71
CA ASP A 462 12.43 36.86 9.57
C ASP A 462 11.29 37.08 8.58
N TYR A 463 10.70 38.28 8.54
CA TYR A 463 9.74 38.65 7.49
C TYR A 463 10.36 38.50 6.10
N PHE A 464 11.57 39.02 5.91
CA PHE A 464 12.31 38.88 4.65
C PHE A 464 12.58 37.41 4.29
N LYS A 465 13.05 36.58 5.24
CA LYS A 465 13.28 35.15 5.00
C LYS A 465 12.01 34.44 4.55
N GLN A 466 10.88 34.69 5.23
CA GLN A 466 9.60 34.07 4.91
C GLN A 466 9.05 34.56 3.56
N TYR A 467 9.21 35.83 3.23
CA TYR A 467 8.87 36.38 1.91
C TYR A 467 9.66 35.69 0.80
N VAL A 468 10.99 35.59 0.95
CA VAL A 468 11.86 34.94 -0.04
C VAL A 468 11.51 33.47 -0.20
N PHE A 469 11.31 32.76 0.93
CA PHE A 469 10.88 31.37 0.94
C PHE A 469 9.59 31.18 0.14
N HIS A 470 8.55 31.95 0.46
CA HIS A 470 7.23 31.82 -0.16
C HIS A 470 7.29 32.17 -1.65
N THR A 471 8.02 33.22 -2.01
CA THR A 471 8.20 33.62 -3.42
C THR A 471 8.86 32.50 -4.25
N GLN A 472 9.93 31.89 -3.73
CA GLN A 472 10.62 30.82 -4.45
C GLN A 472 9.78 29.54 -4.50
N TRP A 473 9.13 29.16 -3.40
CA TRP A 473 8.28 27.98 -3.35
C TRP A 473 7.08 28.09 -4.30
N ASN A 474 6.35 29.22 -4.28
CA ASN A 474 5.20 29.42 -5.15
C ASN A 474 5.59 29.34 -6.63
N ARG A 475 6.75 29.92 -7.00
CA ARG A 475 7.25 29.84 -8.38
C ARG A 475 7.55 28.38 -8.80
N LEU A 476 8.12 27.59 -7.91
CA LEU A 476 8.38 26.17 -8.16
C LEU A 476 7.07 25.37 -8.23
N HIS A 477 6.11 25.67 -7.35
CA HIS A 477 4.78 25.05 -7.34
C HIS A 477 4.01 25.35 -8.63
N ASP A 478 4.00 26.60 -9.08
CA ASP A 478 3.40 27.02 -10.35
C ASP A 478 4.07 26.32 -11.55
N TYR A 479 5.40 26.14 -11.50
CA TYR A 479 6.12 25.38 -12.53
C TYR A 479 5.73 23.90 -12.54
N ALA A 480 5.63 23.27 -11.37
CA ALA A 480 5.15 21.89 -11.23
C ALA A 480 3.74 21.73 -11.80
N ARG A 481 2.83 22.64 -11.45
CA ARG A 481 1.46 22.65 -11.98
C ARG A 481 1.43 22.84 -13.50
N ALA A 482 2.24 23.73 -14.05
CA ALA A 482 2.36 23.94 -15.50
C ALA A 482 2.88 22.69 -16.24
N LYS A 483 3.62 21.82 -15.55
CA LYS A 483 4.09 20.51 -16.04
C LYS A 483 3.11 19.37 -15.76
N GLY A 484 1.95 19.64 -15.14
CA GLY A 484 0.97 18.62 -14.75
C GLY A 484 1.38 17.80 -13.53
N ILE A 485 2.28 18.33 -12.68
CA ILE A 485 2.74 17.70 -11.44
C ILE A 485 2.05 18.36 -10.25
N GLU A 486 1.28 17.58 -9.51
CA GLU A 486 0.70 17.96 -8.21
C GLU A 486 1.71 17.73 -7.09
N ILE A 487 1.72 18.62 -6.10
CA ILE A 487 2.50 18.45 -4.88
C ILE A 487 1.62 17.81 -3.79
N LEU A 488 2.03 16.63 -3.32
CA LEU A 488 1.48 16.00 -2.12
C LEU A 488 2.32 16.44 -0.92
N GLY A 489 1.78 17.36 -0.13
CA GLY A 489 2.37 17.80 1.12
C GLY A 489 2.04 16.89 2.28
N ASP A 490 2.50 17.32 3.45
CA ASP A 490 2.36 16.58 4.69
C ASP A 490 2.16 17.53 5.87
N MET A 491 1.23 17.17 6.75
CA MET A 491 0.83 17.96 7.90
C MET A 491 0.89 17.09 9.16
N PRO A 492 1.90 17.31 10.04
CA PRO A 492 1.95 16.69 11.37
C PRO A 492 0.68 17.04 12.14
N ILE A 493 -0.02 16.08 12.75
CA ILE A 493 -1.22 16.41 13.53
C ILE A 493 -0.86 17.34 14.69
N PHE A 494 0.17 17.03 15.48
CA PHE A 494 0.55 17.77 16.67
C PHE A 494 1.61 18.83 16.38
N ILE A 495 1.63 19.88 17.20
CA ILE A 495 2.63 20.95 17.14
C ILE A 495 3.66 20.78 18.26
N ALA A 496 4.91 21.19 18.06
CA ALA A 496 5.91 21.12 19.11
C ALA A 496 5.55 22.06 20.29
N GLN A 497 5.83 21.63 21.52
CA GLN A 497 5.61 22.44 22.72
C GLN A 497 6.28 23.82 22.61
N ASP A 498 7.55 23.82 22.22
CA ASP A 498 8.32 25.04 22.06
C ASP A 498 8.14 25.63 20.65
N SER A 499 6.96 26.21 20.42
CA SER A 499 6.57 26.78 19.13
C SER A 499 5.85 28.12 19.29
N ALA A 500 5.87 28.91 18.20
CA ALA A 500 5.12 30.16 18.12
C ALA A 500 3.61 29.93 18.28
N ASP A 501 3.09 28.82 17.75
CA ASP A 501 1.67 28.50 17.79
C ASP A 501 1.18 28.21 19.21
N VAL A 502 1.91 27.38 19.97
CA VAL A 502 1.56 27.06 21.35
C VAL A 502 1.71 28.30 22.23
N TRP A 503 2.79 29.06 22.07
CA TRP A 503 3.00 30.29 22.83
C TRP A 503 1.91 31.34 22.55
N ALA A 504 1.51 31.54 21.29
CA ALA A 504 0.54 32.55 20.89
C ALA A 504 -0.92 32.17 21.19
N HIS A 505 -1.22 30.87 21.29
CA HIS A 505 -2.57 30.35 21.43
C HIS A 505 -2.69 29.31 22.57
N GLN A 506 -2.10 29.62 23.73
CA GLN A 506 -1.99 28.69 24.87
C GLN A 506 -3.32 28.04 25.27
N HIS A 507 -4.44 28.76 25.17
CA HIS A 507 -5.77 28.25 25.53
C HIS A 507 -6.32 27.16 24.59
N LEU A 508 -5.70 26.97 23.41
CA LEU A 508 -6.06 25.91 22.47
C LEU A 508 -5.35 24.57 22.76
N PHE A 509 -4.49 24.52 23.77
CA PHE A 509 -3.70 23.35 24.15
C PHE A 509 -3.97 22.95 25.61
N ASP A 510 -3.76 21.68 25.93
CA ASP A 510 -3.89 21.15 27.29
C ASP A 510 -2.62 21.45 28.11
N LEU A 511 -2.58 22.63 28.71
CA LEU A 511 -1.43 23.16 29.44
C LEU A 511 -1.77 23.44 30.92
N ASN A 512 -0.77 23.29 31.78
CA ASN A 512 -0.80 23.79 33.15
C ASN A 512 -0.71 25.33 33.17
N GLU A 513 -0.98 25.97 34.31
CA GLU A 513 -0.88 27.43 34.46
C GLU A 513 0.54 27.99 34.20
N ASP A 514 1.56 27.15 34.39
CA ASP A 514 2.96 27.47 34.07
C ASP A 514 3.31 27.22 32.60
N GLY A 515 2.34 26.89 31.75
CA GLY A 515 2.52 26.67 30.32
C GLY A 515 3.16 25.32 29.96
N THR A 516 3.54 24.48 30.94
CA THR A 516 3.98 23.11 30.66
C THR A 516 2.79 22.24 30.22
N PRO A 517 2.99 21.21 29.39
CA PRO A 517 1.90 20.31 29.00
C PRO A 517 1.29 19.63 30.22
N HIS A 518 -0.03 19.67 30.36
CA HIS A 518 -0.74 18.85 31.32
C HIS A 518 -0.76 17.38 30.84
N THR A 519 -1.07 17.19 29.55
CA THR A 519 -0.89 15.92 28.85
C THR A 519 -0.10 16.10 27.55
N VAL A 520 0.55 15.02 27.12
CA VAL A 520 1.34 14.98 25.89
C VAL A 520 0.88 13.87 24.96
N ALA A 521 1.22 14.03 23.69
CA ALA A 521 0.99 13.07 22.64
C ALA A 521 2.01 11.93 22.64
N GLY A 522 1.53 10.78 22.20
CA GLY A 522 2.30 9.60 21.94
C GLY A 522 1.44 8.52 21.31
N VAL A 523 1.96 7.30 21.29
CA VAL A 523 1.21 6.09 20.95
C VAL A 523 1.48 5.01 21.98
N PRO A 524 0.49 4.13 22.24
CA PRO A 524 0.68 3.01 23.15
C PRO A 524 1.74 2.04 22.61
N PRO A 525 2.21 1.08 23.42
CA PRO A 525 3.00 -0.03 22.95
C PRO A 525 2.42 -0.71 21.72
N ASP A 526 3.28 -0.95 20.73
CA ASP A 526 2.95 -1.71 19.53
C ASP A 526 4.12 -2.63 19.13
N TYR A 527 3.99 -3.29 17.98
CA TYR A 527 5.01 -4.21 17.47
C TYR A 527 6.30 -3.51 17.01
N PHE A 528 6.31 -2.18 16.86
CA PHE A 528 7.52 -1.38 16.59
C PHE A 528 8.19 -0.88 17.87
N ALA A 529 7.42 -0.59 18.92
CA ALA A 529 7.91 0.01 20.14
C ALA A 529 7.25 -0.61 21.38
N VAL A 530 8.00 -1.48 22.08
CA VAL A 530 7.56 -2.20 23.29
C VAL A 530 7.08 -1.27 24.41
N ASN A 531 7.62 -0.04 24.48
CA ASN A 531 7.24 0.96 25.49
C ASN A 531 6.29 2.05 24.93
N GLY A 532 5.76 1.85 23.73
CA GLY A 532 5.12 2.90 22.94
C GLY A 532 6.11 3.97 22.52
N GLN A 533 5.60 5.09 22.01
CA GLN A 533 6.42 6.24 21.65
C GLN A 533 5.86 7.48 22.33
N LEU A 534 6.70 8.14 23.14
CA LEU A 534 6.36 9.42 23.75
C LEU A 534 6.90 10.53 22.85
N TRP A 535 5.99 11.28 22.21
CA TRP A 535 6.38 12.34 21.28
C TRP A 535 6.59 13.68 21.99
N GLY A 536 5.90 13.89 23.11
CA GLY A 536 6.09 15.07 23.97
C GLY A 536 5.42 16.35 23.44
N ASN A 537 4.68 16.29 22.34
CA ASN A 537 3.85 17.40 21.88
C ASN A 537 2.68 17.64 22.85
N PRO A 538 2.28 18.88 23.14
CA PRO A 538 1.07 19.14 23.91
C PRO A 538 -0.16 18.63 23.16
N GLN A 539 -1.14 18.13 23.91
CA GLN A 539 -2.44 17.77 23.36
C GLN A 539 -3.27 19.03 23.05
N TYR A 540 -4.23 18.89 22.13
CA TYR A 540 -5.18 19.95 21.83
C TYR A 540 -6.32 20.02 22.84
N ASN A 541 -6.72 21.22 23.20
CA ASN A 541 -8.00 21.46 23.85
C ASN A 541 -9.09 21.54 22.77
N TRP A 542 -9.60 20.37 22.36
CA TRP A 542 -10.59 20.27 21.28
C TRP A 542 -11.89 21.02 21.58
N ASP A 543 -12.28 21.14 22.85
CA ASP A 543 -13.46 21.90 23.25
C ASP A 543 -13.27 23.41 23.03
N ALA A 544 -12.12 23.96 23.44
CA ALA A 544 -11.77 25.35 23.18
C ALA A 544 -11.68 25.63 21.66
N MET A 545 -11.07 24.72 20.90
CA MET A 545 -11.02 24.83 19.45
C MET A 545 -12.41 24.78 18.81
N ALA A 546 -13.31 23.91 19.28
CA ALA A 546 -14.68 23.82 18.80
C ALA A 546 -15.48 25.08 19.11
N ALA A 547 -15.31 25.67 20.30
CA ALA A 547 -15.92 26.93 20.70
C ALA A 547 -15.51 28.09 19.76
N GLU A 548 -14.26 28.08 19.27
CA GLU A 548 -13.76 29.01 18.25
C GLU A 548 -14.02 28.55 16.80
N LYS A 549 -14.89 27.55 16.60
CA LYS A 549 -15.25 26.98 15.28
C LYS A 549 -14.03 26.55 14.47
N TYR A 550 -13.03 26.02 15.17
CA TYR A 550 -11.75 25.53 14.65
C TYR A 550 -10.97 26.59 13.84
N ALA A 551 -11.05 27.86 14.23
CA ALA A 551 -10.44 28.97 13.50
C ALA A 551 -8.93 28.80 13.21
N TRP A 552 -8.15 28.32 14.20
CA TRP A 552 -6.73 28.05 14.02
C TRP A 552 -6.47 26.96 12.96
N TRP A 553 -7.21 25.85 13.04
CA TRP A 553 -7.13 24.76 12.06
C TRP A 553 -7.56 25.20 10.66
N LYS A 554 -8.61 26.01 10.53
CA LYS A 554 -9.02 26.60 9.25
C LYS A 554 -7.91 27.43 8.62
N ARG A 555 -7.21 28.25 9.42
CA ARG A 555 -6.03 29.01 8.96
C ARG A 555 -4.90 28.08 8.53
N ARG A 556 -4.63 27.02 9.29
CA ARG A 556 -3.60 26.02 8.97
C ARG A 556 -3.87 25.32 7.63
N PHE A 557 -5.09 24.79 7.43
CA PHE A 557 -5.50 24.19 6.16
C PHE A 557 -5.46 25.18 5.01
N ARG A 558 -5.94 26.43 5.22
CA ARG A 558 -5.86 27.48 4.20
C ARG A 558 -4.41 27.72 3.79
N LYS A 559 -3.48 27.84 4.75
CA LYS A 559 -2.07 28.06 4.43
C LYS A 559 -1.45 26.90 3.66
N LEU A 560 -1.72 25.67 4.09
CA LEU A 560 -1.18 24.48 3.41
C LEU A 560 -1.71 24.34 1.98
N ARG A 561 -2.98 24.67 1.72
CA ARG A 561 -3.54 24.66 0.36
C ARG A 561 -2.91 25.69 -0.59
N GLU A 562 -2.27 26.72 -0.06
CA GLU A 562 -1.46 27.64 -0.87
C GLU A 562 -0.11 27.02 -1.26
N GLN A 563 0.37 26.06 -0.48
CA GLN A 563 1.70 25.46 -0.64
C GLN A 563 1.66 24.14 -1.40
N VAL A 564 0.56 23.37 -1.31
CA VAL A 564 0.46 22.02 -1.88
C VAL A 564 -0.94 21.76 -2.45
N ASP A 565 -1.05 20.80 -3.39
CA ASP A 565 -2.31 20.46 -4.04
C ASP A 565 -3.07 19.34 -3.30
N ILE A 566 -2.34 18.50 -2.56
CA ILE A 566 -2.86 17.39 -1.77
C ILE A 566 -2.21 17.42 -0.38
N ILE A 567 -2.97 17.21 0.69
CA ILE A 567 -2.47 17.23 2.07
C ILE A 567 -2.53 15.82 2.66
N ARG A 568 -1.38 15.19 2.92
CA ARG A 568 -1.34 14.06 3.87
C ARG A 568 -1.53 14.60 5.29
N ILE A 569 -2.50 14.05 6.00
CA ILE A 569 -2.67 14.28 7.43
C ILE A 569 -1.97 13.14 8.15
N ASP A 570 -0.85 13.46 8.80
CA ASP A 570 -0.11 12.55 9.66
C ASP A 570 -0.94 12.17 10.89
N HIS A 571 -0.86 10.91 11.32
CA HIS A 571 -1.56 10.36 12.46
C HIS A 571 -3.07 10.70 12.46
N PHE A 572 -3.73 10.47 11.32
CA PHE A 572 -5.14 10.81 11.11
C PHE A 572 -6.06 10.23 12.17
N ARG A 573 -5.70 9.06 12.72
CA ARG A 573 -6.46 8.41 13.79
C ARG A 573 -6.69 9.31 15.00
N GLY A 574 -5.78 10.28 15.26
CA GLY A 574 -5.87 11.29 16.31
C GLY A 574 -7.16 12.14 16.26
N PHE A 575 -7.79 12.26 15.09
CA PHE A 575 -9.07 12.95 14.94
C PHE A 575 -10.27 12.12 15.42
N GLU A 576 -10.15 10.80 15.47
CA GLU A 576 -11.17 9.91 16.04
C GLU A 576 -10.91 9.67 17.53
N SER A 577 -9.68 9.28 17.86
CA SER A 577 -9.19 9.11 19.23
C SER A 577 -7.70 9.36 19.29
N TYR A 578 -7.17 9.84 20.41
CA TYR A 578 -5.73 10.08 20.59
C TYR A 578 -5.25 9.51 21.92
N TRP A 579 -3.99 9.08 21.96
CA TRP A 579 -3.37 8.52 23.16
C TRP A 579 -2.82 9.65 24.01
N SER A 580 -3.44 9.86 25.16
CA SER A 580 -3.12 10.94 26.09
C SER A 580 -2.26 10.41 27.21
N VAL A 581 -1.05 10.95 27.38
CA VAL A 581 -0.09 10.56 28.40
C VAL A 581 0.13 11.74 29.35
N ASP A 582 0.34 11.48 30.64
CA ASP A 582 0.72 12.52 31.61
C ASP A 582 1.97 13.29 31.14
N GLY A 583 1.95 14.62 31.21
CA GLY A 583 3.03 15.47 30.69
C GLY A 583 4.38 15.30 31.38
N LYS A 584 4.44 14.65 32.55
CA LYS A 584 5.67 14.33 33.29
C LYS A 584 6.12 12.88 33.10
N ALA A 585 5.38 12.08 32.34
CA ALA A 585 5.75 10.69 32.11
C ALA A 585 7.05 10.58 31.30
N GLU A 586 7.87 9.58 31.62
CA GLU A 586 9.09 9.26 30.85
C GLU A 586 8.81 8.30 29.68
N THR A 587 7.64 7.65 29.68
CA THR A 587 7.23 6.66 28.67
C THR A 587 5.76 6.81 28.30
N ALA A 588 5.36 6.25 27.16
CA ALA A 588 3.97 6.28 26.70
C ALA A 588 3.10 5.11 27.23
N LEU A 589 3.65 4.26 28.11
CA LEU A 589 2.96 3.06 28.62
C LEU A 589 1.64 3.37 29.33
N ASN A 590 1.64 4.38 30.19
CA ASN A 590 0.52 4.71 31.07
C ASN A 590 -0.33 5.87 30.50
N GLY A 591 -0.73 5.76 29.24
CA GLY A 591 -1.69 6.68 28.64
C GLY A 591 -3.13 6.17 28.66
N THR A 592 -4.04 6.95 28.10
CA THR A 592 -5.45 6.57 27.92
C THR A 592 -5.96 7.10 26.58
N TRP A 593 -6.81 6.33 25.90
CA TRP A 593 -7.49 6.78 24.69
C TRP A 593 -8.57 7.82 25.03
N LEU A 594 -8.42 9.03 24.50
CA LEU A 594 -9.44 10.08 24.54
C LEU A 594 -10.06 10.25 23.15
N LYS A 595 -11.31 10.72 23.07
CA LYS A 595 -11.96 10.98 21.77
C LYS A 595 -11.47 12.28 21.17
N GLY A 596 -11.14 12.24 19.87
CA GLY A 596 -10.88 13.41 19.06
C GLY A 596 -12.18 14.08 18.58
N PRO A 597 -12.08 15.14 17.77
CA PRO A 597 -13.23 15.95 17.37
C PRO A 597 -14.08 15.31 16.25
N GLY A 598 -13.63 14.21 15.65
CA GLY A 598 -14.37 13.38 14.70
C GLY A 598 -14.81 14.11 13.42
N LYS A 599 -15.91 13.64 12.84
CA LYS A 599 -16.45 14.13 11.55
C LYS A 599 -16.85 15.61 11.58
N ALA A 600 -17.34 16.08 12.73
CA ALA A 600 -17.76 17.48 12.91
C ALA A 600 -16.63 18.49 12.68
N PHE A 601 -15.40 18.10 13.00
CA PHE A 601 -14.21 18.89 12.66
C PHE A 601 -14.07 19.07 11.15
N PHE A 602 -14.04 17.96 10.40
CA PHE A 602 -13.84 18.01 8.95
C PHE A 602 -15.00 18.72 8.25
N ASP A 603 -16.24 18.54 8.71
CA ASP A 603 -17.40 19.28 8.20
C ASP A 603 -17.24 20.80 8.39
N ALA A 604 -16.73 21.23 9.55
CA ALA A 604 -16.49 22.64 9.81
C ALA A 604 -15.37 23.22 8.94
N ILE A 605 -14.33 22.44 8.63
CA ILE A 605 -13.26 22.85 7.70
C ILE A 605 -13.79 22.92 6.27
N GLU A 606 -14.49 21.88 5.80
CA GLU A 606 -15.04 21.82 4.44
C GLU A 606 -16.13 22.87 4.18
N SER A 607 -16.91 23.23 5.20
CA SER A 607 -17.87 24.33 5.10
C SER A 607 -17.20 25.69 4.83
N ASP A 608 -15.97 25.90 5.31
CA ASP A 608 -15.21 27.15 5.15
C ASP A 608 -14.33 27.15 3.89
N LEU A 609 -13.73 26.01 3.56
CA LEU A 609 -12.70 25.90 2.53
C LEU A 609 -13.18 25.15 1.27
N GLY A 610 -14.34 24.51 1.30
CA GLY A 610 -14.78 23.54 0.29
C GLY A 610 -14.12 22.17 0.46
N LYS A 611 -14.41 21.26 -0.48
CA LYS A 611 -13.94 19.87 -0.43
C LYS A 611 -12.43 19.77 -0.23
N LEU A 612 -12.00 18.96 0.73
CA LEU A 612 -10.60 18.75 1.05
C LEU A 612 -9.98 17.67 0.15
N ASN A 613 -8.81 17.96 -0.40
CA ASN A 613 -7.98 16.97 -1.09
C ASN A 613 -6.95 16.40 -0.11
N VAL A 614 -7.41 15.47 0.72
CA VAL A 614 -6.64 14.92 1.84
C VAL A 614 -6.29 13.47 1.59
N VAL A 615 -5.17 13.03 2.17
CA VAL A 615 -4.79 11.63 2.36
C VAL A 615 -4.71 11.37 3.85
N ALA A 616 -5.41 10.36 4.34
CA ALA A 616 -5.33 9.95 5.73
C ALA A 616 -4.13 9.01 5.92
N GLU A 617 -3.17 9.40 6.76
CA GLU A 617 -2.20 8.45 7.30
C GLU A 617 -2.90 7.62 8.37
N ASP A 618 -3.29 6.40 8.00
CA ASP A 618 -4.03 5.44 8.81
C ASP A 618 -3.23 4.14 9.01
N LEU A 619 -1.94 4.26 9.35
CA LEU A 619 -1.07 3.14 9.67
C LEU A 619 -1.10 2.79 11.17
N GLY A 620 -0.55 1.63 11.51
CA GLY A 620 -0.55 1.11 12.88
C GLY A 620 -1.83 0.38 13.25
N ILE A 621 -2.13 0.29 14.55
CA ILE A 621 -3.35 -0.37 15.05
C ILE A 621 -4.54 0.59 14.87
N ILE A 622 -5.33 0.35 13.82
CA ILE A 622 -6.50 1.15 13.46
C ILE A 622 -7.79 0.46 13.90
N THR A 623 -8.71 1.25 14.43
CA THR A 623 -10.02 0.77 14.88
C THR A 623 -11.07 0.95 13.77
N PRO A 624 -12.19 0.21 13.83
CA PRO A 624 -13.26 0.36 12.84
C PRO A 624 -13.88 1.77 12.81
N ASP A 625 -13.81 2.50 13.93
CA ASP A 625 -14.27 3.88 14.02
C ASP A 625 -13.37 4.85 13.24
N VAL A 626 -12.06 4.62 13.22
CA VAL A 626 -11.11 5.41 12.42
C VAL A 626 -11.32 5.14 10.94
N GLU A 627 -11.52 3.88 10.55
CA GLU A 627 -11.84 3.51 9.16
C GLU A 627 -13.14 4.19 8.71
N ARG A 628 -14.17 4.17 9.56
CA ARG A 628 -15.44 4.85 9.30
C ARG A 628 -15.27 6.35 9.15
N LEU A 629 -14.51 7.00 10.04
CA LEU A 629 -14.24 8.45 9.93
C LEU A 629 -13.53 8.79 8.61
N ARG A 630 -12.52 7.99 8.22
CA ARG A 630 -11.82 8.14 6.94
C ARG A 630 -12.80 8.02 5.76
N ASP A 631 -13.61 6.97 5.77
CA ASP A 631 -14.53 6.64 4.67
C ASP A 631 -15.70 7.63 4.57
N ASP A 632 -16.24 8.10 5.70
CA ASP A 632 -17.29 9.13 5.78
C ASP A 632 -16.78 10.50 5.27
N CYS A 633 -15.48 10.78 5.44
CA CYS A 633 -14.82 11.94 4.84
C CYS A 633 -14.43 11.70 3.37
N GLY A 634 -14.52 10.47 2.86
CA GLY A 634 -14.10 10.09 1.51
C GLY A 634 -12.59 10.14 1.28
N PHE A 635 -11.78 10.16 2.34
CA PHE A 635 -10.33 10.26 2.24
C PHE A 635 -9.69 8.91 1.87
N PRO A 636 -8.72 8.85 0.96
CA PRO A 636 -7.92 7.65 0.76
C PRO A 636 -7.01 7.39 1.96
N GLY A 637 -6.95 6.13 2.37
CA GLY A 637 -5.95 5.63 3.34
C GLY A 637 -4.62 5.27 2.69
N MET A 638 -3.63 4.89 3.49
CA MET A 638 -2.29 4.50 3.06
C MET A 638 -2.08 2.99 3.15
N ARG A 639 -1.32 2.45 2.18
CA ARG A 639 -0.99 1.02 2.09
C ARG A 639 0.52 0.89 1.86
N ILE A 640 1.24 0.39 2.86
CA ILE A 640 2.70 0.26 2.79
C ILE A 640 3.04 -1.21 2.48
N VAL A 641 3.58 -1.48 1.30
CA VAL A 641 3.90 -2.84 0.83
C VAL A 641 4.80 -3.57 1.82
N GLN A 642 5.82 -2.90 2.38
CA GLN A 642 6.69 -3.50 3.41
C GLN A 642 5.95 -3.97 4.67
N PHE A 643 4.79 -3.39 5.01
CA PHE A 643 3.98 -3.82 6.15
C PHE A 643 2.94 -4.87 5.77
N LEU A 644 2.45 -4.81 4.53
CA LEU A 644 1.40 -5.71 4.06
C LEU A 644 1.94 -7.08 3.66
N ILE A 645 3.20 -7.16 3.23
CA ILE A 645 3.87 -8.44 2.94
C ILE A 645 4.23 -9.12 4.26
N ALA A 646 3.28 -9.88 4.78
CA ALA A 646 3.44 -10.77 5.91
C ALA A 646 2.76 -12.11 5.59
N GLY A 647 3.24 -13.19 6.22
CA GLY A 647 2.57 -14.49 6.13
C GLY A 647 1.20 -14.42 6.81
N ASN A 648 0.14 -14.74 6.08
CA ASN A 648 -1.19 -14.90 6.66
C ASN A 648 -1.27 -16.19 7.49
N SER A 649 -2.46 -16.49 8.02
CA SER A 649 -2.70 -17.69 8.84
C SER A 649 -2.35 -19.02 8.12
N SER A 650 -2.33 -19.00 6.79
CA SER A 650 -1.99 -20.14 5.91
C SER A 650 -0.55 -20.10 5.40
N GLY A 651 0.27 -19.14 5.86
CA GLY A 651 1.65 -18.93 5.40
C GLY A 651 1.77 -18.29 4.01
N ARG A 652 0.67 -17.91 3.36
CA ARG A 652 0.70 -17.21 2.07
C ARG A 652 1.08 -15.76 2.28
N ILE A 653 1.75 -15.19 1.28
CA ILE A 653 2.18 -13.79 1.29
C ILE A 653 1.64 -13.05 0.06
N GLY A 654 1.40 -11.76 0.23
CA GLY A 654 0.92 -10.87 -0.82
C GLY A 654 0.43 -9.58 -0.20
N PHE A 655 -0.17 -8.71 -1.02
CA PHE A 655 -0.82 -7.52 -0.52
C PHE A 655 -1.95 -7.08 -1.44
N THR A 656 -2.88 -6.33 -0.87
CA THR A 656 -3.96 -5.68 -1.57
C THR A 656 -3.97 -4.19 -1.26
N ALA A 657 -4.43 -3.39 -2.22
CA ALA A 657 -4.61 -1.96 -2.03
C ALA A 657 -5.95 -1.55 -2.67
N PRO A 658 -6.99 -1.26 -1.86
CA PRO A 658 -8.30 -0.83 -2.36
C PRO A 658 -8.22 0.42 -3.23
N GLU A 659 -9.24 0.69 -4.05
CA GLU A 659 -9.20 1.80 -5.00
C GLU A 659 -9.00 3.16 -4.32
N ASN A 660 -9.80 3.47 -3.28
CA ASN A 660 -9.62 4.71 -2.50
C ASN A 660 -8.48 4.57 -1.49
N SER A 661 -7.27 4.32 -1.98
CA SER A 661 -6.05 4.30 -1.17
C SER A 661 -4.84 4.80 -1.96
N ILE A 662 -3.76 5.07 -1.24
CA ILE A 662 -2.44 5.35 -1.79
C ILE A 662 -1.49 4.25 -1.37
N VAL A 663 -0.87 3.61 -2.36
CA VAL A 663 0.12 2.55 -2.11
C VAL A 663 1.54 3.10 -2.16
N TYR A 664 2.38 2.62 -1.25
CA TYR A 664 3.80 2.91 -1.16
C TYR A 664 4.58 1.61 -1.08
N THR A 665 5.80 1.57 -1.61
CA THR A 665 6.74 0.49 -1.23
C THR A 665 7.11 0.63 0.25
N GLY A 666 7.66 1.78 0.61
CA GLY A 666 7.92 2.28 1.96
C GLY A 666 7.67 3.79 2.04
N THR A 667 7.66 4.35 3.25
CA THR A 667 7.64 5.80 3.50
C THR A 667 9.03 6.33 3.84
N HIS A 668 9.13 7.56 4.35
CA HIS A 668 10.37 8.13 4.87
C HIS A 668 10.80 7.51 6.23
N ASP A 669 9.87 6.91 6.98
CA ASP A 669 10.13 6.22 8.24
C ASP A 669 10.55 4.76 8.06
N ASN A 670 10.29 4.21 6.89
CA ASN A 670 10.68 2.87 6.51
C ASN A 670 12.15 2.81 6.12
N ASN A 671 12.75 1.62 6.24
CA ASN A 671 13.97 1.30 5.55
C ASN A 671 13.72 1.34 4.03
N THR A 672 14.77 1.47 3.21
CA THR A 672 14.60 1.29 1.76
C THR A 672 14.15 -0.14 1.50
N THR A 673 13.48 -0.42 0.39
CA THR A 673 12.97 -1.77 0.11
C THR A 673 14.12 -2.78 -0.04
N VAL A 674 15.28 -2.37 -0.54
CA VAL A 674 16.49 -3.21 -0.58
C VAL A 674 17.03 -3.44 0.84
N GLY A 675 17.14 -2.40 1.66
CA GLY A 675 17.59 -2.51 3.05
C GLY A 675 16.66 -3.37 3.90
N TRP A 676 15.35 -3.11 3.82
CA TRP A 676 14.29 -3.89 4.47
C TRP A 676 14.39 -5.37 4.10
N TYR A 677 14.41 -5.67 2.81
CA TYR A 677 14.50 -7.04 2.33
C TYR A 677 15.76 -7.73 2.83
N SER A 678 16.91 -7.05 2.85
CA SER A 678 18.19 -7.64 3.21
C SER A 678 18.47 -7.71 4.72
N ARG A 679 17.84 -6.88 5.54
CA ARG A 679 18.24 -6.66 6.95
C ARG A 679 17.09 -6.82 7.94
N ASP A 680 15.85 -6.54 7.54
CA ASP A 680 14.73 -6.40 8.48
C ASP A 680 13.82 -7.63 8.49
N ILE A 681 13.81 -8.43 7.41
CA ILE A 681 13.00 -9.66 7.31
C ILE A 681 13.83 -10.94 7.37
N ASP A 682 13.21 -12.02 7.84
CA ASP A 682 13.86 -13.32 7.98
C ASP A 682 14.06 -14.05 6.63
N GLU A 683 14.78 -15.16 6.67
CA GLU A 683 15.08 -15.96 5.47
C GLU A 683 13.82 -16.58 4.83
N VAL A 684 12.86 -17.00 5.63
CA VAL A 684 11.62 -17.64 5.15
C VAL A 684 10.79 -16.63 4.35
N LEU A 685 10.62 -15.41 4.86
CA LEU A 685 9.89 -14.35 4.18
C LEU A 685 10.63 -13.87 2.93
N ARG A 686 11.98 -13.81 2.96
CA ARG A 686 12.80 -13.49 1.78
C ARG A 686 12.59 -14.48 0.65
N GLU A 687 12.71 -15.79 0.92
CA GLU A 687 12.50 -16.85 -0.08
C GLU A 687 11.07 -16.84 -0.61
N SER A 688 10.09 -16.73 0.29
CA SER A 688 8.68 -16.65 -0.09
C SER A 688 8.41 -15.47 -1.02
N LEU A 689 8.99 -14.30 -0.73
CA LEU A 689 8.84 -13.09 -1.53
C LEU A 689 9.55 -13.18 -2.88
N ALA A 690 10.74 -13.77 -2.92
CA ALA A 690 11.46 -14.01 -4.16
C ALA A 690 10.64 -14.92 -5.09
N ASN A 691 10.07 -16.00 -4.55
CA ASN A 691 9.16 -16.89 -5.27
C ASN A 691 7.90 -16.15 -5.75
N LEU A 692 7.26 -15.35 -4.88
CA LEU A 692 6.07 -14.56 -5.22
C LEU A 692 6.30 -13.63 -6.42
N VAL A 693 7.49 -13.02 -6.51
CA VAL A 693 7.81 -12.08 -7.60
C VAL A 693 8.56 -12.74 -8.77
N GLY A 694 8.73 -14.06 -8.75
CA GLY A 694 9.32 -14.85 -9.83
C GLY A 694 10.83 -14.63 -10.01
N THR A 695 11.60 -14.56 -8.94
CA THR A 695 13.06 -14.40 -8.95
C THR A 695 13.72 -15.20 -7.82
N THR A 696 15.05 -15.22 -7.78
CA THR A 696 15.85 -15.78 -6.68
C THR A 696 16.07 -14.77 -5.56
N SER A 697 16.23 -15.27 -4.33
CA SER A 697 16.29 -14.48 -3.10
C SER A 697 17.57 -13.64 -2.95
N ASP A 698 18.61 -13.93 -3.73
CA ASP A 698 19.90 -13.23 -3.79
C ASP A 698 19.86 -11.93 -4.65
N ARG A 699 18.69 -11.55 -5.18
CA ARG A 699 18.51 -10.40 -6.07
C ARG A 699 17.64 -9.28 -5.47
N PRO A 700 18.05 -8.63 -4.36
CA PRO A 700 17.21 -7.66 -3.63
C PRO A 700 16.80 -6.45 -4.49
N ARG A 701 17.67 -5.97 -5.40
CA ARG A 701 17.32 -4.89 -6.33
C ARG A 701 16.24 -5.29 -7.33
N THR A 702 16.28 -6.53 -7.82
CA THR A 702 15.24 -7.05 -8.72
C THR A 702 13.92 -7.19 -7.98
N ILE A 703 13.95 -7.67 -6.73
CA ILE A 703 12.77 -7.77 -5.87
C ILE A 703 12.14 -6.39 -5.63
N CYS A 704 12.96 -5.37 -5.28
CA CYS A 704 12.51 -3.98 -5.17
C CYS A 704 11.80 -3.50 -6.46
N GLN A 705 12.42 -3.71 -7.63
CA GLN A 705 11.82 -3.35 -8.92
C GLN A 705 10.49 -4.06 -9.19
N ARG A 706 10.37 -5.34 -8.80
CA ARG A 706 9.12 -6.11 -8.95
C ARG A 706 8.04 -5.64 -7.97
N LEU A 707 8.41 -5.23 -6.77
CA LEU A 707 7.48 -4.62 -5.81
C LEU A 707 6.99 -3.24 -6.26
N ILE A 708 7.86 -2.41 -6.85
CA ILE A 708 7.46 -1.15 -7.50
C ILE A 708 6.42 -1.43 -8.59
N LYS A 709 6.68 -2.43 -9.44
CA LYS A 709 5.73 -2.83 -10.49
C LYS A 709 4.39 -3.31 -9.91
N ALA A 710 4.40 -4.09 -8.83
CA ALA A 710 3.19 -4.52 -8.15
C ALA A 710 2.40 -3.34 -7.54
N ALA A 711 3.10 -2.36 -6.93
CA ALA A 711 2.48 -1.14 -6.43
C ALA A 711 1.81 -0.34 -7.57
N TYR A 712 2.48 -0.18 -8.71
CA TYR A 712 1.89 0.43 -9.91
C TYR A 712 0.68 -0.37 -10.43
N ALA A 713 0.74 -1.70 -10.39
CA ALA A 713 -0.36 -2.53 -10.88
C ALA A 713 -1.58 -2.58 -9.94
N SER A 714 -1.42 -2.24 -8.66
CA SER A 714 -2.47 -2.30 -7.65
C SER A 714 -3.71 -1.45 -8.00
N ARG A 715 -4.86 -1.69 -7.35
CA ARG A 715 -6.09 -0.91 -7.56
C ARG A 715 -6.03 0.51 -6.99
N ALA A 716 -5.10 0.82 -6.09
CA ALA A 716 -4.94 2.13 -5.47
C ALA A 716 -4.92 3.29 -6.50
N ARG A 717 -5.71 4.33 -6.22
CA ARG A 717 -5.77 5.56 -7.04
C ARG A 717 -4.43 6.28 -7.15
N MET A 718 -3.51 6.05 -6.22
CA MET A 718 -2.16 6.62 -6.31
C MET A 718 -1.10 5.61 -5.88
N ALA A 719 0.02 5.56 -6.61
CA ALA A 719 1.21 4.80 -6.22
C ALA A 719 2.37 5.78 -6.03
N ILE A 720 2.90 5.90 -4.82
CA ILE A 720 4.03 6.77 -4.50
C ILE A 720 5.26 5.94 -4.11
N ILE A 721 6.35 6.12 -4.83
CA ILE A 721 7.59 5.36 -4.59
C ILE A 721 8.68 6.30 -4.06
N PRO A 722 9.36 5.98 -2.95
CA PRO A 722 10.54 6.72 -2.51
C PRO A 722 11.64 6.71 -3.57
N MET A 723 12.31 7.84 -3.75
CA MET A 723 13.39 7.95 -4.73
C MET A 723 14.54 6.94 -4.47
N GLN A 724 14.76 6.57 -3.21
CA GLN A 724 15.71 5.53 -2.81
C GLN A 724 15.40 4.17 -3.45
N ASP A 725 14.12 3.82 -3.55
CA ASP A 725 13.67 2.56 -4.12
C ASP A 725 13.77 2.57 -5.65
N ILE A 726 13.48 3.71 -6.28
CA ILE A 726 13.71 3.90 -7.73
C ILE A 726 15.18 3.67 -8.09
N LEU A 727 16.10 4.13 -7.24
CA LEU A 727 17.55 3.93 -7.37
C LEU A 727 18.04 2.55 -6.89
N GLY A 728 17.19 1.76 -6.21
CA GLY A 728 17.57 0.47 -5.63
C GLY A 728 18.68 0.58 -4.57
N LEU A 729 18.65 1.65 -3.76
CA LEU A 729 19.62 1.90 -2.69
C LEU A 729 19.33 1.06 -1.44
N ASP A 730 20.38 0.72 -0.70
CA ASP A 730 20.31 -0.03 0.56
C ASP A 730 20.00 0.88 1.77
N GLU A 731 20.07 0.31 2.98
CA GLU A 731 19.67 0.96 4.23
C GLU A 731 20.43 2.25 4.55
N ARG A 732 21.60 2.48 3.93
CA ARG A 732 22.37 3.72 4.11
C ARG A 732 21.63 4.94 3.56
N ALA A 733 20.66 4.74 2.69
CA ALA A 733 19.82 5.79 2.12
C ALA A 733 18.50 6.03 2.90
N ARG A 734 18.28 5.34 4.02
CA ARG A 734 17.11 5.52 4.86
C ARG A 734 16.98 6.98 5.32
N MET A 735 15.78 7.55 5.19
CA MET A 735 15.54 8.96 5.53
C MET A 735 15.39 9.16 7.04
N ASN A 736 14.60 8.33 7.71
CA ASN A 736 14.40 8.37 9.15
C ASN A 736 14.33 6.96 9.74
N THR A 737 14.91 6.78 10.92
CA THR A 737 14.66 5.63 11.80
C THR A 737 13.87 6.12 13.02
N PRO A 738 12.56 5.82 13.13
CA PRO A 738 11.76 6.22 14.27
C PRO A 738 12.38 5.82 15.62
N GLY A 739 12.25 6.67 16.64
CA GLY A 739 12.82 6.45 17.96
C GLY A 739 14.34 6.72 18.09
N THR A 740 15.00 7.22 17.04
CA THR A 740 16.44 7.55 17.08
C THR A 740 16.69 9.05 16.87
N VAL A 741 17.88 9.52 17.25
CA VAL A 741 18.33 10.90 17.05
C VAL A 741 19.71 10.94 16.37
N GLY A 742 19.99 12.02 15.62
CA GLY A 742 21.32 12.34 15.09
C GLY A 742 21.54 12.08 13.59
N LEU A 743 21.22 10.88 13.09
CA LEU A 743 21.48 10.48 11.70
C LEU A 743 20.33 10.73 10.72
N ASN A 744 19.14 11.03 11.23
CA ASN A 744 17.92 11.17 10.43
C ASN A 744 17.91 12.44 9.57
N TRP A 745 17.11 12.42 8.50
CA TRP A 745 16.82 13.53 7.59
C TRP A 745 18.01 14.03 6.75
N ARG A 746 19.14 13.32 6.84
CA ARG A 746 20.40 13.74 6.20
C ARG A 746 20.59 13.18 4.81
N TRP A 747 19.85 12.15 4.39
CA TRP A 747 20.07 11.55 3.07
C TRP A 747 19.82 12.54 1.93
N CYS A 748 20.72 12.57 0.95
CA CYS A 748 20.53 13.33 -0.29
C CYS A 748 21.08 12.58 -1.52
N LEU A 749 20.54 12.96 -2.68
CA LEU A 749 20.95 12.45 -3.97
C LEU A 749 22.38 12.88 -4.31
N LYS A 750 23.03 12.06 -5.13
CA LYS A 750 24.26 12.47 -5.83
C LYS A 750 23.90 13.19 -7.12
N LYS A 751 24.79 14.07 -7.62
CA LYS A 751 24.54 14.91 -8.81
C LYS A 751 24.29 14.13 -10.09
N ASP A 752 24.76 12.88 -10.15
CA ASP A 752 24.71 11.97 -11.28
C ASP A 752 23.56 10.96 -11.22
N TYR A 753 22.60 11.11 -10.29
CA TYR A 753 21.48 10.17 -10.13
C TYR A 753 20.67 9.94 -11.42
N LEU A 754 20.59 10.95 -12.31
CA LEU A 754 19.91 10.84 -13.60
C LEU A 754 20.64 9.94 -14.61
N LEU A 755 21.92 9.60 -14.38
CA LEU A 755 22.63 8.59 -15.18
C LEU A 755 22.23 7.16 -14.78
N GLU A 756 21.68 6.97 -13.58
CA GLU A 756 21.27 5.67 -13.05
C GLU A 756 19.81 5.33 -13.38
N ILE A 757 19.01 6.33 -13.75
CA ILE A 757 17.56 6.18 -13.98
C ILE A 757 17.20 6.56 -15.41
N ASP A 758 16.47 5.65 -16.07
CA ASP A 758 15.83 5.94 -17.34
C ASP A 758 14.35 6.34 -17.09
N PRO A 759 13.97 7.62 -17.29
CA PRO A 759 12.59 8.06 -17.12
C PRO A 759 11.61 7.31 -18.02
N GLN A 760 12.03 6.81 -19.19
CA GLN A 760 11.14 6.07 -20.09
C GLN A 760 10.67 4.74 -19.51
N LYS A 761 11.47 4.10 -18.63
CA LYS A 761 11.05 2.88 -17.93
C LYS A 761 9.92 3.16 -16.94
N LEU A 762 9.99 4.27 -16.22
CA LEU A 762 8.93 4.69 -15.31
C LEU A 762 7.68 5.11 -16.09
N LYS A 763 7.86 5.84 -17.19
CA LYS A 763 6.75 6.21 -18.09
C LYS A 763 6.04 4.99 -18.67
N ALA A 764 6.79 3.95 -19.04
CA ALA A 764 6.22 2.69 -19.51
C ALA A 764 5.34 2.01 -18.44
N LEU A 765 5.72 2.09 -17.16
CA LEU A 765 4.87 1.61 -16.06
C LEU A 765 3.59 2.45 -15.93
N CYS A 766 3.69 3.78 -16.03
CA CYS A 766 2.51 4.66 -16.01
C CYS A 766 1.54 4.34 -17.14
N VAL A 767 2.05 4.23 -18.38
CA VAL A 767 1.23 3.89 -19.56
C VAL A 767 0.57 2.53 -19.39
N ARG A 768 1.34 1.51 -19.00
CA ARG A 768 0.84 0.13 -18.83
C ARG A 768 -0.30 0.05 -17.80
N TYR A 769 -0.11 0.70 -16.65
CA TYR A 769 -1.05 0.61 -15.53
C TYR A 769 -2.02 1.79 -15.44
N ARG A 770 -2.08 2.60 -16.51
CA ARG A 770 -2.95 3.77 -16.70
C ARG A 770 -2.85 4.76 -15.53
N ARG A 771 -1.63 5.15 -15.17
CA ARG A 771 -1.32 6.12 -14.10
C ARG A 771 -0.89 7.47 -14.65
#